data_AF-A0AA88I2M8-F1
#
_entry.id   AF-A0AA88I2M8-F1
#
_cell.length_a   1.000
_cell.length_b   1.000
_cell.length_c   1.000
_cell.angle_alpha   90.00
_cell.angle_beta   90.00
_cell.angle_gamma   90.00
#
_symmetry.space_group_name_H-M   'P 1'
#
loop_
_entity.id
_entity.type
_entity.pdbx_description
1 polymer ?
#
loop_
_entity_poly.entity_id
_entity_poly.type
_entity_poly.pdbx_seq_one_letter_code
_entity_poly.pdbx_strand_id
1 'polypeptide(L)'
;MKLSGTIILVTFLFLGYPKDVQGRRRSLNHKYLQGNNTDEAAALRFLVDYDKKASVVCNFVMSSQWNYNTNITDVNRQQMRKRSLSTGEDKSKNASGNKTKDENLRGGMTNPPHVQDSQEAQLEYAKFQKEVWKLATSFAWKNFRDSSIRRQFKVLSVLGRAALEDDKLSENPPIELGYDNMFRFRPLTEKVRANFKKIHSEEHRAIAEQTVTTKQRISLKQYNPIKPHKWGHKLISRVEISGYTHDLELNDGMGSVDTSDLVVGTLPKLPIPSLELTLQNFKLATTAFLTDEEFETVSEACKELEGASGSAIQRYLLDRQEKHDNWAYDWWLEDMYLKNSLPLPIHSNPGMIFPRETFKTTEEFIRYVSCFVEEAYKFKIKIDRNLIPQDRASSRERNQPLCMLQYQRIFSSYRESGYSKDNLLEYEPNNNSHFIVAAKGQFFVVQYMTEKSTLSFEDLYLELAQIYKSSQQQQEKVGLLTAAERRHSATLFENLMKDKQNNDNVCTIRSAAFIICLDDNPGTDSESGRMAQMIHGGGVSKNSTNRWFNKTMQFIFSESGSCGLCYEHSPAEGIVVVQMVEDILKNCAERESGKIHLVENRTAKIPKKLIWKLEKCLQQEIDNIGTELDREMENLDVLIHTYDGYGKELVKKNSISPDVFIQVVLQLTYYRLVFTYNPQPPEDFGLTKVSSIWFSNTILPLSPCDNSDHVNND
;
A
#
# COMPACT_ATOMS: atom_id res chain seq x y z
N MET A 1 8.14 -16.70 10.16
CA MET A 1 7.38 -15.46 10.42
C MET A 1 6.85 -14.96 9.08
N LYS A 2 5.52 -14.83 8.89
CA LYS A 2 4.97 -14.19 7.69
C LYS A 2 5.06 -12.68 7.91
N LEU A 3 6.06 -12.02 7.32
CA LEU A 3 6.01 -10.58 7.12
C LEU A 3 4.75 -10.33 6.29
N SER A 4 3.80 -9.57 6.84
CA SER A 4 2.65 -9.18 6.05
C SER A 4 3.04 -7.95 5.27
N GLY A 5 3.29 -8.15 3.98
CA GLY A 5 3.48 -7.09 2.99
C GLY A 5 2.44 -5.98 3.19
N THR A 6 2.92 -4.89 3.76
CA THR A 6 2.31 -3.57 3.68
C THR A 6 3.51 -2.67 3.50
N ILE A 7 3.88 -2.45 2.23
CA ILE A 7 4.88 -1.47 1.87
C ILE A 7 4.22 -0.13 2.11
N ILE A 8 4.61 0.54 3.20
CA ILE A 8 4.32 1.94 3.40
C ILE A 8 5.31 2.68 2.49
N LEU A 9 4.84 3.24 1.38
CA LEU A 9 5.62 4.21 0.62
C LEU A 9 5.93 5.37 1.58
N VAL A 10 7.22 5.60 1.84
CA VAL A 10 7.70 6.61 2.78
C VAL A 10 7.31 8.00 2.27
N THR A 11 6.41 8.67 2.99
CA THR A 11 6.16 10.09 2.80
C THR A 11 7.19 10.87 3.62
N PHE A 12 8.02 11.68 2.96
CA PHE A 12 8.90 12.65 3.62
C PHE A 12 8.06 13.77 4.26
N LEU A 13 8.06 13.84 5.59
CA LEU A 13 7.49 14.95 6.35
C LEU A 13 8.50 15.44 7.38
N PHE A 14 9.13 16.57 7.09
CA PHE A 14 9.80 17.39 8.09
C PHE A 14 8.74 18.01 9.01
N LEU A 15 8.95 18.00 10.33
CA LEU A 15 8.78 19.14 11.27
C LEU A 15 8.67 18.68 12.75
N GLY A 16 9.34 19.42 13.63
CA GLY A 16 9.43 19.20 15.08
C GLY A 16 8.25 19.72 15.92
N TYR A 17 8.25 19.31 17.20
CA TYR A 17 7.18 19.47 18.22
C TYR A 17 7.35 20.69 19.14
N PRO A 18 6.28 21.21 19.77
CA PRO A 18 5.98 20.88 21.19
C PRO A 18 4.47 20.82 21.59
N LYS A 19 4.24 20.39 22.86
CA LYS A 19 3.02 19.81 23.48
C LYS A 19 2.03 20.79 24.14
N ASP A 20 0.82 20.21 24.35
CA ASP A 20 -0.24 20.47 25.35
C ASP A 20 -1.32 21.53 25.08
N VAL A 21 -2.59 21.19 25.38
CA VAL A 21 -3.48 21.85 26.37
C VAL A 21 -4.91 21.26 26.35
N GLN A 22 -5.44 20.91 27.53
CA GLN A 22 -6.83 20.51 27.81
C GLN A 22 -7.75 21.74 28.05
N GLY A 23 -9.04 21.67 27.70
CA GLY A 23 -10.04 22.74 27.96
C GLY A 23 -11.51 22.29 28.12
N ARG A 24 -12.26 22.95 29.03
CA ARG A 24 -13.50 22.55 29.75
C ARG A 24 -14.86 22.71 29.01
N ARG A 25 -15.88 21.94 29.44
CA ARG A 25 -17.32 21.87 28.98
C ARG A 25 -18.24 23.00 29.52
N ARG A 26 -19.17 23.55 28.70
CA ARG A 26 -20.35 24.39 29.09
C ARG A 26 -21.57 24.11 28.16
N SER A 27 -22.83 24.33 28.57
CA SER A 27 -24.08 23.96 27.83
C SER A 27 -24.63 25.04 26.86
N LEU A 28 -25.54 24.67 25.92
CA LEU A 28 -26.08 25.48 24.79
C LEU A 28 -27.32 26.36 25.09
N ASN A 29 -27.97 26.18 26.24
CA ASN A 29 -29.42 26.35 26.32
C ASN A 29 -29.99 27.78 26.53
N HIS A 30 -29.27 28.88 26.26
CA HIS A 30 -29.81 30.21 26.58
C HIS A 30 -29.61 31.34 25.55
N LYS A 31 -29.45 31.07 24.24
CA LYS A 31 -29.15 32.16 23.28
C LYS A 31 -30.00 32.29 22.01
N TYR A 32 -30.94 31.39 21.72
CA TYR A 32 -31.65 31.42 20.42
C TYR A 32 -33.18 31.49 20.62
N LEU A 33 -33.79 32.52 20.02
CA LEU A 33 -35.25 32.75 20.05
C LEU A 33 -35.96 31.73 19.15
N GLN A 34 -37.04 31.10 19.65
CA GLN A 34 -37.89 30.20 18.86
C GLN A 34 -38.80 31.00 17.91
N GLY A 35 -38.82 30.63 16.62
CA GLY A 35 -39.64 31.24 15.55
C GLY A 35 -38.92 31.20 14.20
N ASN A 36 -39.57 31.59 13.08
CA ASN A 36 -39.01 31.60 11.71
C ASN A 36 -37.80 32.54 11.56
N ASN A 37 -36.66 32.18 12.15
CA ASN A 37 -35.47 33.00 12.18
C ASN A 37 -34.73 32.88 10.84
N THR A 38 -34.60 34.00 10.13
CA THR A 38 -33.86 34.13 8.86
C THR A 38 -32.49 34.79 9.04
N ASP A 39 -32.05 35.05 10.27
CA ASP A 39 -30.77 35.70 10.57
C ASP A 39 -29.60 34.71 10.40
N GLU A 40 -28.86 34.85 9.30
CA GLU A 40 -27.68 34.04 8.97
C GLU A 40 -26.50 34.29 9.91
N ALA A 41 -26.38 35.48 10.52
CA ALA A 41 -25.34 35.75 11.51
C ALA A 41 -25.63 35.02 12.83
N ALA A 42 -26.91 34.87 13.19
CA ALA A 42 -27.32 34.01 14.30
C ALA A 42 -27.12 32.52 13.97
N ALA A 43 -27.34 32.12 12.71
CA ALA A 43 -27.11 30.76 12.22
C ALA A 43 -25.62 30.36 12.25
N LEU A 44 -24.72 31.26 11.85
CA LEU A 44 -23.27 31.06 11.97
C LEU A 44 -22.82 30.92 13.42
N ARG A 45 -23.34 31.78 14.32
CA ARG A 45 -23.04 31.66 15.76
C ARG A 45 -23.55 30.34 16.33
N PHE A 46 -24.71 29.86 15.89
CA PHE A 46 -25.22 28.55 16.25
C PHE A 46 -24.31 27.41 15.77
N LEU A 47 -23.80 27.46 14.54
CA LEU A 47 -22.87 26.46 14.00
C LEU A 47 -21.54 26.42 14.75
N VAL A 48 -20.99 27.59 15.09
CA VAL A 48 -19.75 27.68 15.91
C VAL A 48 -19.97 27.13 17.32
N ASP A 49 -21.11 27.44 17.94
CA ASP A 49 -21.44 26.93 19.28
C ASP A 49 -21.80 25.43 19.26
N TYR A 50 -22.38 24.94 18.16
CA TYR A 50 -22.60 23.53 17.89
C TYR A 50 -21.28 22.79 17.79
N ASP A 51 -20.34 23.27 16.97
CA ASP A 51 -19.07 22.57 16.71
C ASP A 51 -18.21 22.45 17.98
N LYS A 52 -18.14 23.52 18.78
CA LYS A 52 -17.49 23.52 20.11
C LYS A 52 -18.08 22.51 21.10
N LYS A 53 -19.34 22.12 20.95
CA LYS A 53 -19.99 21.16 21.86
C LYS A 53 -20.07 19.76 21.29
N ALA A 54 -20.33 19.65 20.00
CA ALA A 54 -20.29 18.40 19.27
C ALA A 54 -18.92 17.75 19.43
N SER A 55 -17.83 18.50 19.28
CA SER A 55 -16.46 18.01 19.52
C SER A 55 -16.28 17.40 20.92
N VAL A 56 -16.83 18.02 21.96
CA VAL A 56 -16.66 17.54 23.34
C VAL A 56 -17.56 16.34 23.66
N VAL A 57 -18.81 16.33 23.16
CA VAL A 57 -19.73 15.20 23.33
C VAL A 57 -19.26 14.00 22.48
N CYS A 58 -18.85 14.23 21.24
CA CYS A 58 -18.26 13.18 20.39
C CYS A 58 -16.98 12.62 21.02
N ASN A 59 -16.10 13.45 21.58
CA ASN A 59 -14.92 12.97 22.27
C ASN A 59 -15.29 12.12 23.51
N PHE A 60 -16.31 12.53 24.27
CA PHE A 60 -16.81 11.74 25.41
C PHE A 60 -17.34 10.37 24.99
N VAL A 61 -18.19 10.34 23.95
CA VAL A 61 -18.80 9.12 23.42
C VAL A 61 -17.73 8.20 22.86
N MET A 62 -16.84 8.74 22.03
CA MET A 62 -15.74 7.96 21.44
C MET A 62 -14.81 7.43 22.52
N SER A 63 -14.46 8.23 23.54
CA SER A 63 -13.61 7.78 24.66
C SER A 63 -14.31 6.74 25.53
N SER A 64 -15.61 6.88 25.79
CA SER A 64 -16.39 5.93 26.61
C SER A 64 -16.64 4.62 25.86
N GLN A 65 -16.92 4.69 24.55
CA GLN A 65 -17.04 3.54 23.66
C GLN A 65 -15.68 2.83 23.49
N TRP A 66 -14.59 3.60 23.38
CA TRP A 66 -13.23 3.08 23.38
C TRP A 66 -12.93 2.36 24.69
N ASN A 67 -13.18 2.97 25.85
CA ASN A 67 -12.99 2.34 27.16
C ASN A 67 -13.84 1.08 27.34
N TYR A 68 -15.09 1.07 26.88
CA TYR A 68 -15.94 -0.13 26.87
C TYR A 68 -15.37 -1.23 25.96
N ASN A 69 -14.92 -0.88 24.76
CA ASN A 69 -14.41 -1.85 23.78
C ASN A 69 -13.01 -2.37 24.13
N THR A 70 -12.19 -1.58 24.83
CA THR A 70 -10.78 -1.88 25.11
C THR A 70 -10.53 -2.38 26.54
N ASN A 71 -11.40 -2.09 27.51
CA ASN A 71 -11.29 -2.56 28.89
C ASN A 71 -12.05 -3.89 29.14
N ILE A 72 -12.07 -4.78 28.14
CA ILE A 72 -12.51 -6.16 28.30
C ILE A 72 -11.28 -7.02 28.62
N THR A 73 -10.89 -7.03 29.89
CA THR A 73 -9.96 -8.03 30.43
C THR A 73 -10.62 -9.42 30.42
N ASP A 74 -9.84 -10.51 30.45
CA ASP A 74 -10.42 -11.86 30.52
C ASP A 74 -11.29 -12.07 31.77
N VAL A 75 -11.01 -11.34 32.85
CA VAL A 75 -11.84 -11.27 34.07
C VAL A 75 -13.21 -10.65 33.76
N ASN A 76 -13.24 -9.52 33.04
CA ASN A 76 -14.49 -8.86 32.63
C ASN A 76 -15.26 -9.70 31.60
N ARG A 77 -14.56 -10.42 30.72
CA ARG A 77 -15.16 -11.37 29.76
C ARG A 77 -15.81 -12.56 30.47
N GLN A 78 -15.19 -13.08 31.53
CA GLN A 78 -15.78 -14.13 32.37
C GLN A 78 -16.98 -13.63 33.19
N GLN A 79 -16.93 -12.40 33.73
CA GLN A 79 -18.08 -11.79 34.41
C GLN A 79 -19.26 -11.54 33.45
N MET A 80 -18.99 -11.09 32.22
CA MET A 80 -20.03 -10.93 31.19
C MET A 80 -20.64 -12.28 30.81
N ARG A 81 -19.82 -13.33 30.61
CA ARG A 81 -20.32 -14.69 30.36
C ARG A 81 -21.18 -15.21 31.51
N LYS A 82 -20.76 -15.01 32.77
CA LYS A 82 -21.56 -15.38 33.95
C LYS A 82 -22.90 -14.63 34.01
N ARG A 83 -22.93 -13.35 33.61
CA ARG A 83 -24.18 -12.55 33.52
C ARG A 83 -25.10 -13.00 32.40
N SER A 84 -24.57 -13.27 31.21
CA SER A 84 -25.35 -13.78 30.07
C SER A 84 -25.91 -15.18 30.31
N LEU A 85 -25.20 -16.00 31.10
CA LEU A 85 -25.68 -17.31 31.56
C LEU A 85 -26.80 -17.14 32.61
N SER A 86 -26.68 -16.20 33.55
CA SER A 86 -27.73 -15.95 34.56
C SER A 86 -29.03 -15.37 33.99
N THR A 87 -28.98 -14.55 32.95
CA THR A 87 -30.19 -14.05 32.25
C THR A 87 -30.83 -15.10 31.32
N GLY A 88 -30.07 -16.15 30.96
CA GLY A 88 -30.57 -17.31 30.21
C GLY A 88 -31.33 -18.31 31.08
N GLU A 89 -30.94 -18.48 32.35
CA GLU A 89 -31.58 -19.44 33.26
C GLU A 89 -32.93 -18.96 33.81
N ASP A 90 -33.16 -17.65 33.93
CA ASP A 90 -34.46 -17.09 34.34
C ASP A 90 -35.54 -17.19 33.24
N LYS A 91 -35.15 -17.42 31.98
CA LYS A 91 -36.12 -17.64 30.88
C LYS A 91 -36.55 -19.11 30.72
N SER A 92 -35.88 -20.08 31.36
CA SER A 92 -36.26 -21.50 31.26
C SER A 92 -37.04 -22.04 32.47
N LYS A 93 -37.20 -21.28 33.56
CA LYS A 93 -37.93 -21.74 34.78
C LYS A 93 -39.34 -21.18 35.00
N ASN A 94 -39.89 -20.36 34.09
CA ASN A 94 -41.29 -19.92 34.17
C ASN A 94 -42.28 -20.83 33.40
N ALA A 95 -42.05 -22.14 33.47
CA ALA A 95 -42.98 -23.16 32.98
C ALA A 95 -43.01 -24.41 33.89
N SER A 96 -43.19 -24.22 35.21
CA SER A 96 -43.87 -25.21 36.07
C SER A 96 -44.13 -24.58 37.43
N GLY A 97 -45.40 -24.57 37.82
CA GLY A 97 -45.81 -24.08 39.13
C GLY A 97 -45.35 -25.01 40.24
N ASN A 98 -44.51 -24.51 41.15
CA ASN A 98 -44.61 -24.83 42.56
C ASN A 98 -43.93 -23.74 43.40
N LYS A 99 -44.71 -23.12 44.29
CA LYS A 99 -44.25 -22.17 45.30
C LYS A 99 -43.63 -22.95 46.46
N THR A 100 -42.33 -22.81 46.68
CA THR A 100 -41.73 -22.95 48.02
C THR A 100 -40.57 -21.98 48.19
N LYS A 101 -40.57 -21.38 49.38
CA LYS A 101 -39.67 -20.38 49.97
C LYS A 101 -38.19 -20.61 49.66
N ASP A 102 -37.52 -19.54 49.22
CA ASP A 102 -36.22 -19.12 49.78
C ASP A 102 -35.99 -17.63 49.42
N GLU A 103 -36.50 -16.77 50.31
CA GLU A 103 -36.04 -15.39 50.45
C GLU A 103 -34.65 -15.43 51.10
N ASN A 104 -33.58 -15.35 50.32
CA ASN A 104 -32.27 -14.83 50.74
C ASN A 104 -31.29 -14.91 49.55
N LEU A 105 -31.29 -13.89 48.68
CA LEU A 105 -30.18 -13.45 47.81
C LEU A 105 -30.69 -12.37 46.82
N ARG A 106 -31.15 -11.21 47.34
CA ARG A 106 -31.30 -9.99 46.52
C ARG A 106 -30.06 -9.11 46.67
N GLY A 107 -29.00 -9.45 45.93
CA GLY A 107 -27.95 -8.49 45.60
C GLY A 107 -28.28 -7.88 44.24
N GLY A 108 -28.63 -6.58 44.20
CA GLY A 108 -28.96 -5.89 42.96
C GLY A 108 -27.81 -5.96 41.95
N MET A 109 -28.10 -6.44 40.74
CA MET A 109 -27.14 -6.47 39.63
C MET A 109 -26.96 -5.06 39.06
N THR A 110 -25.84 -4.40 39.36
CA THR A 110 -25.43 -3.15 38.69
C THR A 110 -24.50 -3.47 37.51
N ASN A 111 -24.63 -2.75 36.39
CA ASN A 111 -23.71 -2.87 35.25
C ASN A 111 -22.27 -2.52 35.67
N PRO A 112 -21.23 -3.10 35.05
CA PRO A 112 -19.85 -2.69 35.33
C PRO A 112 -19.69 -1.21 34.93
N PRO A 113 -18.84 -0.43 35.63
CA PRO A 113 -18.75 1.03 35.43
C PRO A 113 -18.56 1.43 33.97
N HIS A 114 -17.66 0.78 33.23
CA HIS A 114 -17.38 1.06 31.82
C HIS A 114 -18.55 0.75 30.85
N VAL A 115 -19.47 -0.14 31.23
CA VAL A 115 -20.69 -0.43 30.45
C VAL A 115 -21.75 0.63 30.74
N GLN A 116 -21.86 1.04 32.00
CA GLN A 116 -22.70 2.15 32.44
C GLN A 116 -22.25 3.45 31.77
N ASP A 117 -20.95 3.74 31.78
CA ASP A 117 -20.35 4.92 31.13
C ASP A 117 -20.62 4.97 29.62
N SER A 118 -20.58 3.81 28.93
CA SER A 118 -20.89 3.72 27.50
C SER A 118 -22.38 3.95 27.20
N GLN A 119 -23.27 3.34 28.00
CA GLN A 119 -24.72 3.54 27.87
C GLN A 119 -25.12 4.98 28.20
N GLU A 120 -24.54 5.56 29.24
CA GLU A 120 -24.74 6.97 29.63
C GLU A 120 -24.22 7.91 28.54
N ALA A 121 -23.05 7.64 27.95
CA ALA A 121 -22.51 8.45 26.87
C ALA A 121 -23.38 8.38 25.59
N GLN A 122 -23.92 7.21 25.23
CA GLN A 122 -24.84 7.08 24.11
C GLN A 122 -26.16 7.82 24.35
N LEU A 123 -26.68 7.77 25.59
CA LEU A 123 -27.88 8.53 25.98
C LEU A 123 -27.62 10.04 25.96
N GLU A 124 -26.45 10.50 26.43
CA GLU A 124 -26.05 11.90 26.40
C GLU A 124 -25.91 12.42 24.96
N TYR A 125 -25.35 11.60 24.06
CA TYR A 125 -25.28 11.92 22.63
C TYR A 125 -26.66 12.01 21.99
N ALA A 126 -27.56 11.07 22.28
CA ALA A 126 -28.92 11.10 21.77
C ALA A 126 -29.69 12.35 22.27
N LYS A 127 -29.50 12.75 23.53
CA LYS A 127 -30.05 14.00 24.09
C LYS A 127 -29.48 15.24 23.38
N PHE A 128 -28.17 15.28 23.18
CA PHE A 128 -27.50 16.36 22.45
C PHE A 128 -28.02 16.48 21.01
N GLN A 129 -28.16 15.36 20.28
CA GLN A 129 -28.72 15.36 18.93
C GLN A 129 -30.18 15.85 18.90
N LYS A 130 -31.01 15.44 19.86
CA LYS A 130 -32.40 15.92 19.99
C LYS A 130 -32.46 17.43 20.26
N GLU A 131 -31.58 17.97 21.11
CA GLU A 131 -31.50 19.42 21.39
C GLU A 131 -31.03 20.21 20.17
N VAL A 132 -29.96 19.77 19.52
CA VAL A 132 -29.42 20.41 18.31
C VAL A 132 -30.45 20.42 17.19
N TRP A 133 -31.17 19.32 16.99
CA TRP A 133 -32.23 19.24 15.99
C TRP A 133 -33.38 20.23 16.27
N LYS A 134 -33.83 20.34 17.52
CA LYS A 134 -34.88 21.32 17.91
C LYS A 134 -34.46 22.75 17.61
N LEU A 135 -33.19 23.08 17.87
CA LEU A 135 -32.65 24.41 17.61
C LEU A 135 -32.45 24.63 16.10
N ALA A 136 -31.86 23.67 15.38
CA ALA A 136 -31.64 23.77 13.93
C ALA A 136 -32.94 23.88 13.13
N THR A 137 -34.01 23.19 13.56
CA THR A 137 -35.33 23.27 12.92
C THR A 137 -36.11 24.54 13.24
N SER A 138 -35.69 25.32 14.24
CA SER A 138 -36.27 26.64 14.49
C SER A 138 -35.85 27.69 13.46
N PHE A 139 -34.71 27.50 12.76
CA PHE A 139 -34.29 28.42 11.71
C PHE A 139 -35.03 28.13 10.40
N ALA A 140 -35.41 29.18 9.67
CA ALA A 140 -35.95 29.10 8.32
C ALA A 140 -34.82 28.86 7.29
N TRP A 141 -33.96 27.88 7.56
CA TRP A 141 -32.66 27.68 6.92
C TRP A 141 -32.73 27.41 5.41
N LYS A 142 -33.90 26.98 4.91
CA LYS A 142 -34.16 26.84 3.46
C LYS A 142 -34.08 28.18 2.72
N ASN A 143 -34.28 29.29 3.43
CA ASN A 143 -34.27 30.65 2.89
C ASN A 143 -32.91 31.34 3.04
N PHE A 144 -31.89 30.66 3.58
CA PHE A 144 -30.55 31.22 3.67
C PHE A 144 -29.93 31.36 2.27
N ARG A 145 -29.32 32.52 2.03
CA ARG A 145 -28.56 32.90 0.84
C ARG A 145 -27.23 32.15 0.80
N ASP A 146 -26.57 32.00 1.95
CA ASP A 146 -25.34 31.20 2.06
C ASP A 146 -25.65 29.69 1.91
N SER A 147 -25.12 29.11 0.83
CA SER A 147 -25.31 27.71 0.49
C SER A 147 -24.60 26.73 1.44
N SER A 148 -23.51 27.16 2.08
CA SER A 148 -22.77 26.40 3.09
C SER A 148 -23.56 26.27 4.38
N ILE A 149 -24.06 27.39 4.91
CA ILE A 149 -24.92 27.40 6.11
C ILE A 149 -26.16 26.55 5.86
N ARG A 150 -26.78 26.70 4.68
CA ARG A 150 -27.96 25.91 4.29
C ARG A 150 -27.70 24.40 4.24
N ARG A 151 -26.54 23.96 3.75
CA ARG A 151 -26.15 22.54 3.74
C ARG A 151 -25.93 22.01 5.15
N GLN A 152 -25.25 22.76 6.01
CA GLN A 152 -24.98 22.36 7.39
C GLN A 152 -26.29 22.24 8.20
N PHE A 153 -27.20 23.21 8.07
CA PHE A 153 -28.52 23.13 8.70
C PHE A 153 -29.41 22.01 8.13
N LYS A 154 -29.27 21.66 6.85
CA LYS A 154 -29.96 20.49 6.27
C LYS A 154 -29.53 19.18 6.94
N VAL A 155 -28.26 19.03 7.29
CA VAL A 155 -27.77 17.84 8.02
C VAL A 155 -28.25 17.85 9.47
N LEU A 156 -28.14 19.00 10.15
CA LEU A 156 -28.55 19.15 11.56
C LEU A 156 -30.08 19.05 11.79
N SER A 157 -30.87 19.18 10.73
CA SER A 157 -32.34 19.04 10.78
C SER A 157 -32.86 17.62 10.50
N VAL A 158 -31.97 16.63 10.38
CA VAL A 158 -32.32 15.21 10.22
C VAL A 158 -32.05 14.45 11.53
N LEU A 159 -33.12 13.99 12.21
CA LEU A 159 -33.04 13.41 13.56
C LEU A 159 -32.59 11.91 13.59
N GLY A 160 -32.58 11.21 12.45
CA GLY A 160 -32.03 9.84 12.34
C GLY A 160 -32.57 8.84 13.38
N ARG A 161 -31.70 7.93 13.88
CA ARG A 161 -32.03 6.92 14.91
C ARG A 161 -32.33 7.51 16.29
N ALA A 162 -31.95 8.77 16.55
CA ALA A 162 -32.30 9.48 17.78
C ALA A 162 -33.80 9.82 17.87
N ALA A 163 -34.60 9.52 16.84
CA ALA A 163 -36.05 9.60 16.87
C ALA A 163 -36.74 8.50 17.71
N LEU A 164 -36.01 7.46 18.14
CA LEU A 164 -36.55 6.37 18.93
C LEU A 164 -36.76 6.77 20.41
N GLU A 165 -37.75 6.15 21.05
CA GLU A 165 -37.98 6.23 22.50
C GLU A 165 -36.83 5.55 23.26
N ASP A 166 -36.48 6.09 24.44
CA ASP A 166 -35.28 5.72 25.20
C ASP A 166 -35.23 4.21 25.54
N ASP A 167 -36.40 3.55 25.62
CA ASP A 167 -36.55 2.13 25.96
C ASP A 167 -36.27 1.17 24.79
N LYS A 168 -36.25 1.65 23.53
CA LYS A 168 -36.05 0.83 22.33
C LYS A 168 -34.62 0.86 21.77
N LEU A 169 -33.72 1.62 22.39
CA LEU A 169 -32.31 1.72 22.00
C LEU A 169 -31.46 0.52 22.49
N SER A 170 -31.98 -0.34 23.36
CA SER A 170 -31.22 -1.41 24.03
C SER A 170 -31.29 -2.80 23.38
N GLU A 171 -32.01 -3.01 22.27
CA GLU A 171 -32.11 -4.31 21.60
C GLU A 171 -31.38 -4.33 20.25
N ASN A 172 -30.22 -4.99 20.18
CA ASN A 172 -29.56 -5.37 18.92
C ASN A 172 -29.75 -6.88 18.67
N PRO A 173 -30.14 -7.34 17.46
CA PRO A 173 -29.95 -8.75 17.10
C PRO A 173 -28.48 -8.99 16.70
N PRO A 174 -27.91 -10.20 16.96
CA PRO A 174 -26.52 -10.49 16.65
C PRO A 174 -26.31 -10.67 15.13
N ILE A 175 -25.22 -10.11 14.61
CA ILE A 175 -24.69 -10.42 13.27
C ILE A 175 -23.71 -11.59 13.46
N GLU A 176 -24.05 -12.79 12.97
CA GLU A 176 -23.10 -13.90 12.85
C GLU A 176 -22.41 -13.88 11.47
N LEU A 177 -21.08 -14.04 11.46
CA LEU A 177 -20.29 -14.27 10.24
C LEU A 177 -20.68 -15.63 9.63
N GLY A 178 -21.13 -15.64 8.37
CA GLY A 178 -21.36 -16.87 7.59
C GLY A 178 -22.83 -17.23 7.29
N TYR A 179 -23.77 -16.31 7.43
CA TYR A 179 -25.18 -16.56 7.10
C TYR A 179 -25.39 -16.64 5.57
N ASP A 180 -25.57 -17.85 5.03
CA ASP A 180 -25.97 -18.09 3.63
C ASP A 180 -27.42 -17.61 3.41
N ASN A 181 -27.61 -16.49 2.73
CA ASN A 181 -28.93 -15.94 2.40
C ASN A 181 -29.79 -16.89 1.52
N MET A 182 -29.17 -17.89 0.89
CA MET A 182 -29.75 -18.78 -0.11
C MET A 182 -29.97 -20.22 0.37
N PHE A 183 -29.68 -20.53 1.65
CA PHE A 183 -29.70 -21.90 2.17
C PHE A 183 -31.02 -22.65 1.94
N ARG A 184 -32.15 -21.93 1.89
CA ARG A 184 -33.50 -22.49 1.66
C ARG A 184 -33.76 -22.88 0.20
N PHE A 185 -33.06 -22.27 -0.76
CA PHE A 185 -33.26 -22.49 -2.20
C PHE A 185 -32.21 -23.44 -2.79
N ARG A 186 -31.05 -23.56 -2.14
CA ARG A 186 -29.90 -24.38 -2.59
C ARG A 186 -30.26 -25.85 -2.91
N PRO A 187 -31.07 -26.58 -2.11
CA PRO A 187 -31.44 -27.95 -2.43
C PRO A 187 -32.24 -28.08 -3.74
N LEU A 188 -33.05 -27.07 -4.07
CA LEU A 188 -33.84 -27.04 -5.30
C LEU A 188 -32.93 -26.73 -6.51
N THR A 189 -32.06 -25.73 -6.40
CA THR A 189 -31.16 -25.34 -7.50
C THR A 189 -30.16 -26.44 -7.83
N GLU A 190 -29.60 -27.12 -6.82
CA GLU A 190 -28.68 -28.24 -7.03
C GLU A 190 -29.36 -29.43 -7.72
N LYS A 191 -30.61 -29.72 -7.37
CA LYS A 191 -31.39 -30.79 -8.01
C LYS A 191 -31.70 -30.49 -9.47
N VAL A 192 -32.03 -29.24 -9.79
CA VAL A 192 -32.23 -28.77 -11.18
C VAL A 192 -30.92 -28.84 -11.97
N ARG A 193 -29.83 -28.35 -11.37
CA ARG A 193 -28.47 -28.37 -11.94
C ARG A 193 -28.01 -29.79 -12.26
N ALA A 194 -28.24 -30.74 -11.37
CA ALA A 194 -27.90 -32.15 -11.56
C ALA A 194 -28.65 -32.79 -12.75
N ASN A 195 -29.82 -32.27 -13.13
CA ASN A 195 -30.54 -32.74 -14.30
C ASN A 195 -30.04 -32.08 -15.59
N PHE A 196 -29.70 -30.79 -15.58
CA PHE A 196 -29.09 -30.13 -16.75
C PHE A 196 -27.74 -30.74 -17.14
N LYS A 197 -26.94 -31.15 -16.14
CA LYS A 197 -25.66 -31.83 -16.37
C LYS A 197 -25.78 -33.23 -17.01
N LYS A 198 -26.97 -33.80 -17.14
CA LYS A 198 -27.19 -35.09 -17.82
C LYS A 198 -27.42 -34.95 -19.33
N ILE A 199 -27.60 -33.73 -19.82
CA ILE A 199 -27.83 -33.45 -21.24
C ILE A 199 -26.48 -33.49 -21.98
N HIS A 200 -26.48 -34.01 -23.21
CA HIS A 200 -25.26 -34.17 -24.00
C HIS A 200 -24.68 -32.82 -24.46
N SER A 201 -23.42 -32.60 -24.09
CA SER A 201 -22.40 -31.75 -24.70
C SER A 201 -22.35 -31.41 -26.20
N GLU A 202 -22.72 -30.21 -26.67
CA GLU A 202 -22.20 -29.66 -27.94
C GLU A 202 -20.84 -28.95 -27.76
N GLU A 203 -20.12 -28.76 -28.88
CA GLU A 203 -18.79 -28.17 -28.96
C GLU A 203 -18.79 -26.64 -28.74
N HIS A 204 -19.82 -25.94 -29.22
CA HIS A 204 -19.91 -24.48 -29.15
C HIS A 204 -20.85 -24.01 -28.03
N ARG A 205 -20.30 -23.34 -27.01
CA ARG A 205 -21.04 -22.90 -25.82
C ARG A 205 -20.81 -21.42 -25.52
N ALA A 206 -21.81 -20.78 -24.93
CA ALA A 206 -21.77 -19.40 -24.45
C ALA A 206 -22.27 -19.31 -23.01
N ILE A 207 -21.81 -18.29 -22.29
CA ILE A 207 -22.36 -17.92 -20.99
C ILE A 207 -23.37 -16.79 -21.21
N ALA A 208 -24.59 -16.99 -20.73
CA ALA A 208 -25.67 -16.03 -20.87
C ALA A 208 -26.28 -15.68 -19.51
N GLU A 209 -26.53 -14.39 -19.30
CA GLU A 209 -27.30 -13.93 -18.17
C GLU A 209 -28.80 -14.01 -18.48
N GLN A 210 -29.57 -14.64 -17.59
CA GLN A 210 -31.03 -14.74 -17.70
C GLN A 210 -31.71 -14.15 -16.45
N THR A 211 -32.88 -13.54 -16.66
CA THR A 211 -33.70 -13.00 -15.56
C THR A 211 -34.97 -13.81 -15.45
N VAL A 212 -35.15 -14.51 -14.33
CA VAL A 212 -36.35 -15.30 -14.06
C VAL A 212 -37.31 -14.50 -13.19
N THR A 213 -38.51 -14.25 -13.72
CA THR A 213 -39.54 -13.51 -13.00
C THR A 213 -40.10 -14.36 -11.86
N THR A 214 -40.42 -13.70 -10.74
CA THR A 214 -41.16 -14.35 -9.65
C THR A 214 -42.15 -13.39 -9.02
N LYS A 215 -43.28 -13.94 -8.57
CA LYS A 215 -44.30 -13.22 -7.80
C LYS A 215 -43.96 -13.11 -6.31
N GLN A 216 -43.00 -13.89 -5.80
CA GLN A 216 -42.58 -13.82 -4.40
C GLN A 216 -41.89 -12.49 -4.08
N ARG A 217 -42.12 -11.92 -2.89
CA ARG A 217 -41.50 -10.68 -2.41
C ARG A 217 -40.29 -11.02 -1.53
N ILE A 218 -39.16 -11.30 -2.18
CA ILE A 218 -37.88 -11.60 -1.54
C ILE A 218 -36.89 -10.49 -1.90
N SER A 219 -36.02 -10.10 -0.96
CA SER A 219 -35.05 -9.00 -1.11
C SER A 219 -33.98 -9.22 -2.20
N LEU A 220 -33.88 -10.43 -2.76
CA LEU A 220 -32.88 -10.85 -3.75
C LEU A 220 -33.26 -10.56 -5.21
N LYS A 221 -34.30 -9.76 -5.45
CA LYS A 221 -34.68 -9.36 -6.81
C LYS A 221 -33.72 -8.29 -7.33
N GLN A 222 -33.22 -8.49 -8.54
CA GLN A 222 -32.38 -7.53 -9.22
C GLN A 222 -33.14 -6.87 -10.37
N TYR A 223 -32.80 -5.60 -10.63
CA TYR A 223 -33.32 -4.84 -11.75
C TYR A 223 -32.32 -4.87 -12.91
N ASN A 224 -32.75 -5.29 -14.10
CA ASN A 224 -31.94 -5.22 -15.32
C ASN A 224 -32.76 -4.60 -16.46
N PRO A 225 -32.43 -3.36 -16.90
CA PRO A 225 -33.24 -2.62 -17.87
C PRO A 225 -33.18 -3.18 -19.29
N ILE A 226 -32.14 -3.98 -19.61
CA ILE A 226 -31.89 -4.53 -20.96
C ILE A 226 -32.71 -5.82 -21.20
N LYS A 227 -33.18 -6.48 -20.15
CA LYS A 227 -33.88 -7.78 -20.26
C LYS A 227 -35.40 -7.58 -20.46
N PRO A 228 -36.09 -8.47 -21.23
CA PRO A 228 -37.54 -8.37 -21.47
C PRO A 228 -38.37 -8.30 -20.18
N HIS A 229 -37.91 -9.00 -19.15
CA HIS A 229 -38.43 -8.88 -17.80
C HIS A 229 -37.42 -8.15 -16.92
N LYS A 230 -37.74 -6.90 -16.57
CA LYS A 230 -36.79 -6.01 -15.90
C LYS A 230 -36.54 -6.35 -14.43
N TRP A 231 -37.44 -7.07 -13.77
CA TRP A 231 -37.34 -7.46 -12.36
C TRP A 231 -37.42 -8.98 -12.21
N GLY A 232 -36.41 -9.58 -11.59
CA GLY A 232 -36.39 -11.01 -11.34
C GLY A 232 -35.13 -11.47 -10.63
N HIS A 233 -34.98 -12.78 -10.51
CA HIS A 233 -33.73 -13.39 -10.05
C HIS A 233 -32.76 -13.52 -11.23
N LYS A 234 -31.52 -13.08 -11.03
CA LYS A 234 -30.47 -13.20 -12.03
C LYS A 234 -29.87 -14.60 -11.96
N LEU A 235 -29.91 -15.30 -13.09
CA LEU A 235 -29.23 -16.56 -13.33
C LEU A 235 -28.07 -16.32 -14.29
N ILE A 236 -26.97 -17.01 -14.05
CA ILE A 236 -25.92 -17.20 -15.04
C ILE A 236 -26.08 -18.63 -15.56
N SER A 237 -26.33 -18.75 -16.86
CA SER A 237 -26.61 -20.02 -17.52
C SER A 237 -25.51 -20.31 -18.55
N ARG A 238 -25.02 -21.54 -18.60
CA ARG A 238 -24.19 -22.05 -19.69
C ARG A 238 -25.09 -22.64 -20.75
N VAL A 239 -25.10 -22.02 -21.93
CA VAL A 239 -26.07 -22.29 -23.01
C VAL A 239 -25.33 -22.66 -24.29
N GLU A 240 -25.90 -23.57 -25.07
CA GLU A 240 -25.39 -23.99 -26.38
C GLU A 240 -26.05 -23.25 -27.54
N ILE A 241 -25.49 -23.41 -28.74
CA ILE A 241 -26.02 -22.75 -29.96
C ILE A 241 -27.45 -23.20 -30.29
N SER A 242 -27.81 -24.44 -29.93
CA SER A 242 -29.16 -24.98 -30.01
C SER A 242 -30.14 -24.36 -28.99
N GLY A 243 -29.64 -23.57 -28.04
CA GLY A 243 -30.42 -22.91 -27.00
C GLY A 243 -30.61 -23.72 -25.72
N TYR A 244 -30.02 -24.92 -25.62
CA TYR A 244 -30.11 -25.75 -24.42
C TYR A 244 -29.19 -25.24 -23.30
N THR A 245 -29.71 -25.22 -22.07
CA THR A 245 -28.95 -24.85 -20.86
C THR A 245 -28.40 -26.11 -20.19
N HIS A 246 -27.07 -26.14 -20.00
CA HIS A 246 -26.34 -27.29 -19.45
C HIS A 246 -25.91 -27.12 -18.01
N ASP A 247 -25.75 -25.87 -17.59
CA ASP A 247 -25.45 -25.55 -16.20
C ASP A 247 -26.05 -24.18 -15.87
N LEU A 248 -26.41 -23.97 -14.60
CA LEU A 248 -26.91 -22.67 -14.14
C LEU A 248 -26.53 -22.40 -12.69
N GLU A 249 -26.40 -21.12 -12.38
CA GLU A 249 -26.10 -20.62 -11.05
C GLU A 249 -26.93 -19.37 -10.74
N LEU A 250 -27.43 -19.29 -9.51
CA LEU A 250 -28.32 -18.23 -9.04
C LEU A 250 -27.52 -17.19 -8.28
N ASN A 251 -27.59 -15.93 -8.71
CA ASN A 251 -26.85 -14.84 -8.10
C ASN A 251 -27.47 -14.52 -6.73
N ASP A 252 -26.67 -14.59 -5.66
CA ASP A 252 -27.09 -14.38 -4.26
C ASP A 252 -27.01 -12.92 -3.81
N GLY A 253 -26.63 -12.01 -4.71
CA GLY A 253 -26.51 -10.57 -4.43
C GLY A 253 -25.25 -10.17 -3.67
N MET A 254 -24.38 -11.10 -3.30
CA MET A 254 -22.99 -10.80 -2.93
C MET A 254 -22.12 -11.06 -4.16
N GLY A 255 -21.29 -10.10 -4.57
CA GLY A 255 -20.59 -10.13 -5.86
C GLY A 255 -19.49 -11.18 -6.01
N SER A 256 -19.77 -12.47 -5.82
CA SER A 256 -18.82 -13.56 -6.07
C SER A 256 -19.52 -14.76 -6.71
N VAL A 257 -19.33 -14.90 -8.02
CA VAL A 257 -19.48 -16.19 -8.72
C VAL A 257 -18.06 -16.70 -8.93
N ASP A 258 -17.76 -17.88 -8.40
CA ASP A 258 -16.44 -18.50 -8.53
C ASP A 258 -16.31 -19.16 -9.92
N THR A 259 -15.71 -18.45 -10.86
CA THR A 259 -15.48 -18.88 -12.25
C THR A 259 -14.09 -19.48 -12.47
N SER A 260 -13.36 -19.77 -11.38
CA SER A 260 -11.92 -20.12 -11.38
C SER A 260 -11.57 -21.34 -12.24
N ASP A 261 -12.49 -22.28 -12.41
CA ASP A 261 -12.24 -23.52 -13.15
C ASP A 261 -12.35 -23.38 -14.67
N LEU A 262 -12.62 -22.17 -15.20
CA LEU A 262 -12.97 -21.93 -16.62
C LEU A 262 -11.98 -21.05 -17.42
N VAL A 263 -10.87 -20.55 -16.85
CA VAL A 263 -10.05 -19.52 -17.51
C VAL A 263 -8.54 -19.83 -17.52
N VAL A 264 -7.99 -20.15 -18.70
CA VAL A 264 -6.61 -19.80 -19.07
C VAL A 264 -6.73 -18.52 -19.90
N GLY A 265 -6.66 -17.37 -19.24
CA GLY A 265 -7.05 -16.08 -19.83
C GLY A 265 -5.88 -15.13 -20.00
N THR A 266 -5.85 -14.46 -21.15
CA THR A 266 -5.08 -13.23 -21.42
C THR A 266 -5.44 -12.14 -20.41
N LEU A 267 -4.44 -11.39 -19.92
CA LEU A 267 -4.66 -10.24 -19.03
C LEU A 267 -5.48 -9.15 -19.74
N PRO A 268 -6.41 -8.46 -19.03
CA PRO A 268 -7.09 -7.30 -19.60
C PRO A 268 -6.10 -6.18 -19.91
N LYS A 269 -6.45 -5.30 -20.86
CA LYS A 269 -5.71 -4.06 -21.12
C LYS A 269 -6.09 -3.00 -20.09
N LEU A 270 -5.12 -2.15 -19.74
CA LEU A 270 -5.34 -0.99 -18.88
C LEU A 270 -6.53 -0.14 -19.39
N PRO A 271 -7.60 0.05 -18.60
CA PRO A 271 -8.77 0.80 -19.03
C PRO A 271 -8.48 2.29 -19.21
N ILE A 272 -9.34 2.96 -19.98
CA ILE A 272 -9.37 4.43 -20.08
C ILE A 272 -10.71 4.88 -19.49
N PRO A 273 -10.72 5.62 -18.36
CA PRO A 273 -11.95 6.18 -17.79
C PRO A 273 -12.58 7.20 -18.75
N SER A 274 -13.88 7.48 -18.59
CA SER A 274 -14.50 8.55 -19.36
C SER A 274 -13.89 9.90 -18.98
N LEU A 275 -13.76 10.80 -19.96
CA LEU A 275 -13.27 12.16 -19.72
C LEU A 275 -14.10 12.87 -18.64
N GLU A 276 -15.42 12.73 -18.70
CA GLU A 276 -16.35 13.31 -17.71
C GLU A 276 -16.02 12.85 -16.28
N LEU A 277 -15.83 11.53 -16.08
CA LEU A 277 -15.54 10.97 -14.77
C LEU A 277 -14.16 11.43 -14.26
N THR A 278 -13.15 11.43 -15.13
CA THR A 278 -11.81 11.92 -14.81
C THR A 278 -11.85 13.37 -14.35
N LEU A 279 -12.58 14.24 -15.06
CA LEU A 279 -12.69 15.66 -14.70
C LEU A 279 -13.53 15.88 -13.45
N GLN A 280 -14.58 15.09 -13.22
CA GLN A 280 -15.35 15.12 -11.97
C GLN A 280 -14.47 14.75 -10.77
N ASN A 281 -13.70 13.67 -10.87
CA ASN A 281 -12.80 13.22 -9.81
C ASN A 281 -11.64 14.21 -9.58
N PHE A 282 -11.07 14.75 -10.66
CA PHE A 282 -10.03 15.79 -10.57
C PHE A 282 -10.55 17.02 -9.83
N LYS A 283 -11.71 17.55 -10.22
CA LYS A 283 -12.35 18.68 -9.51
C LYS A 283 -12.60 18.34 -8.04
N LEU A 284 -13.14 17.17 -7.73
CA LEU A 284 -13.38 16.75 -6.34
C LEU A 284 -12.08 16.72 -5.54
N ALA A 285 -11.02 16.14 -6.07
CA ALA A 285 -9.72 16.07 -5.40
C ALA A 285 -9.12 17.47 -5.16
N THR A 286 -9.25 18.39 -6.11
CA THR A 286 -8.69 19.74 -5.97
C THR A 286 -9.44 20.63 -4.98
N THR A 287 -10.72 20.34 -4.68
CA THR A 287 -11.47 21.09 -3.64
C THR A 287 -10.80 21.05 -2.26
N ALA A 288 -9.98 20.03 -1.99
CA ALA A 288 -9.33 19.87 -0.70
C ALA A 288 -8.17 20.86 -0.48
N PHE A 289 -7.62 21.45 -1.56
CA PHE A 289 -6.38 22.22 -1.48
C PHE A 289 -6.36 23.55 -2.25
N LEU A 290 -7.35 23.83 -3.10
CA LEU A 290 -7.46 25.10 -3.82
C LEU A 290 -8.30 26.12 -3.04
N THR A 291 -7.98 27.40 -3.24
CA THR A 291 -8.87 28.51 -2.87
C THR A 291 -10.10 28.55 -3.78
N ASP A 292 -11.15 29.28 -3.39
CA ASP A 292 -12.36 29.40 -4.21
C ASP A 292 -12.06 29.99 -5.61
N GLU A 293 -11.18 30.99 -5.70
CA GLU A 293 -10.77 31.62 -6.97
C GLU A 293 -9.97 30.67 -7.88
N GLU A 294 -9.02 29.92 -7.31
CA GLU A 294 -8.28 28.89 -8.05
C GLU A 294 -9.19 27.74 -8.48
N PHE A 295 -10.14 27.35 -7.63
CA PHE A 295 -11.11 26.30 -7.94
C PHE A 295 -12.07 26.73 -9.06
N GLU A 296 -12.50 27.99 -9.09
CA GLU A 296 -13.26 28.56 -10.21
C GLU A 296 -12.45 28.49 -11.51
N THR A 297 -11.19 28.93 -11.47
CA THR A 297 -10.27 28.84 -12.63
C THR A 297 -10.11 27.41 -13.14
N VAL A 298 -9.87 26.44 -12.24
CA VAL A 298 -9.77 25.01 -12.59
C VAL A 298 -11.09 24.47 -13.15
N SER A 299 -12.22 24.91 -12.59
CA SER A 299 -13.54 24.51 -13.05
C SER A 299 -13.86 25.02 -14.45
N GLU A 300 -13.44 26.23 -14.79
CA GLU A 300 -13.54 26.78 -16.15
C GLU A 300 -12.66 26.02 -17.14
N ALA A 301 -11.40 25.75 -16.78
CA ALA A 301 -10.50 24.94 -17.61
C ALA A 301 -11.05 23.52 -17.85
N CYS A 302 -11.65 22.89 -16.83
CA CYS A 302 -12.30 21.58 -16.99
C CYS A 302 -13.46 21.64 -17.98
N LYS A 303 -14.30 22.70 -17.94
CA LYS A 303 -15.41 22.87 -18.89
C LYS A 303 -14.93 23.08 -20.32
N GLU A 304 -13.83 23.82 -20.51
CA GLU A 304 -13.22 23.96 -21.84
C GLU A 304 -12.75 22.60 -22.37
N LEU A 305 -12.13 21.79 -21.51
CA LEU A 305 -11.64 20.46 -21.85
C LEU A 305 -12.78 19.47 -22.11
N GLU A 306 -13.94 19.59 -21.47
CA GLU A 306 -15.16 18.83 -21.81
C GLU A 306 -15.65 19.07 -23.26
N GLY A 307 -15.16 20.14 -23.91
CA GLY A 307 -15.46 20.47 -25.30
C GLY A 307 -14.79 19.57 -26.35
N ALA A 308 -14.61 20.13 -27.56
CA ALA A 308 -14.09 19.40 -28.71
C ALA A 308 -12.64 18.92 -28.53
N SER A 309 -11.83 19.67 -27.78
CA SER A 309 -10.42 19.38 -27.49
C SER A 309 -10.26 18.11 -26.66
N GLY A 310 -10.90 18.00 -25.50
CA GLY A 310 -10.81 16.78 -24.68
C GLY A 310 -11.49 15.59 -25.33
N SER A 311 -12.57 15.80 -26.10
CA SER A 311 -13.17 14.73 -26.91
C SER A 311 -12.22 14.18 -27.98
N ALA A 312 -11.32 15.01 -28.53
CA ALA A 312 -10.28 14.57 -29.45
C ALA A 312 -9.17 13.80 -28.72
N ILE A 313 -8.75 14.26 -27.54
CA ILE A 313 -7.78 13.57 -26.69
C ILE A 313 -8.30 12.20 -26.25
N GLN A 314 -9.55 12.10 -25.79
CA GLN A 314 -10.16 10.83 -25.38
C GLN A 314 -10.17 9.82 -26.53
N ARG A 315 -10.52 10.26 -27.75
CA ARG A 315 -10.48 9.39 -28.95
C ARG A 315 -9.07 8.93 -29.28
N TYR A 316 -8.08 9.80 -29.15
CA TYR A 316 -6.68 9.44 -29.32
C TYR A 316 -6.21 8.40 -28.30
N LEU A 317 -6.58 8.56 -27.02
CA LEU A 317 -6.26 7.58 -25.98
C LEU A 317 -6.89 6.22 -26.27
N LEU A 318 -8.16 6.18 -26.68
CA LEU A 318 -8.85 4.94 -27.06
C LEU A 318 -8.18 4.23 -28.25
N ASP A 319 -7.83 4.98 -29.31
CA ASP A 319 -7.05 4.45 -30.45
C ASP A 319 -5.67 3.93 -30.01
N ARG A 320 -5.03 4.59 -29.04
CA ARG A 320 -3.77 4.13 -28.45
C ARG A 320 -3.94 2.85 -27.63
N GLN A 321 -5.01 2.71 -26.85
CA GLN A 321 -5.32 1.47 -26.11
C GLN A 321 -5.56 0.28 -27.04
N GLU A 322 -6.13 0.49 -28.23
CA GLU A 322 -6.26 -0.56 -29.22
C GLU A 322 -4.89 -1.01 -29.75
N LYS A 323 -3.98 -0.07 -30.02
CA LYS A 323 -2.67 -0.31 -30.65
C LYS A 323 -1.56 -0.81 -29.72
N HIS A 324 -1.68 -0.58 -28.42
CA HIS A 324 -0.64 -0.92 -27.44
C HIS A 324 -1.15 -1.93 -26.40
N ASP A 325 -0.25 -2.74 -25.82
CA ASP A 325 -0.60 -3.66 -24.73
C ASP A 325 -0.98 -2.88 -23.45
N ASN A 326 -0.22 -1.82 -23.15
CA ASN A 326 -0.54 -0.81 -22.16
C ASN A 326 -0.32 0.57 -22.77
N TRP A 327 -1.39 1.38 -22.86
CA TRP A 327 -1.35 2.70 -23.50
C TRP A 327 -0.54 3.74 -22.72
N ALA A 328 -0.39 3.57 -21.40
CA ALA A 328 0.24 4.53 -20.50
C ALA A 328 1.69 4.20 -20.16
N TYR A 329 2.10 2.93 -20.31
CA TYR A 329 3.38 2.43 -19.77
C TYR A 329 4.60 3.27 -20.20
N ASP A 330 4.80 3.48 -21.50
CA ASP A 330 5.97 4.23 -21.99
C ASP A 330 5.95 5.69 -21.50
N TRP A 331 4.76 6.30 -21.40
CA TRP A 331 4.63 7.67 -20.91
C TRP A 331 4.91 7.76 -19.42
N TRP A 332 4.37 6.83 -18.62
CA TRP A 332 4.60 6.78 -17.18
C TRP A 332 6.07 6.50 -16.86
N LEU A 333 6.69 5.52 -17.53
CA LEU A 333 8.10 5.19 -17.31
C LEU A 333 9.00 6.38 -17.63
N GLU A 334 8.72 7.08 -18.74
CA GLU A 334 9.44 8.29 -19.09
C GLU A 334 9.23 9.42 -18.11
N ASP A 335 7.98 9.72 -17.74
CA ASP A 335 7.62 10.86 -16.91
C ASP A 335 8.08 10.68 -15.45
N MET A 336 7.75 9.54 -14.84
CA MET A 336 8.08 9.26 -13.44
C MET A 336 9.57 9.06 -13.21
N TYR A 337 10.25 8.40 -14.15
CA TYR A 337 11.64 7.97 -13.95
C TYR A 337 12.60 8.56 -14.99
N LEU A 338 12.49 8.19 -16.27
CA LEU A 338 13.62 8.38 -17.21
C LEU A 338 13.89 9.86 -17.56
N LYS A 339 12.88 10.73 -17.53
CA LYS A 339 13.03 12.17 -17.73
C LYS A 339 13.43 12.92 -16.46
N ASN A 340 13.22 12.33 -15.29
CA ASN A 340 13.67 12.90 -14.02
C ASN A 340 15.21 13.03 -14.00
N SER A 341 15.69 14.25 -13.84
CA SER A 341 17.11 14.63 -13.82
C SER A 341 17.74 14.52 -12.43
N LEU A 342 16.95 14.39 -11.37
CA LEU A 342 17.50 14.31 -10.00
C LEU A 342 18.41 13.08 -9.82
N PRO A 343 19.43 13.17 -8.95
CA PRO A 343 20.25 12.02 -8.57
C PRO A 343 19.40 10.82 -8.14
N LEU A 344 19.88 9.61 -8.43
CA LEU A 344 19.19 8.39 -8.02
C LEU A 344 19.15 8.17 -6.49
N PRO A 345 20.26 8.25 -5.74
CA PRO A 345 20.17 8.12 -4.28
C PRO A 345 19.27 9.23 -3.72
N ILE A 346 18.53 8.91 -2.65
CA ILE A 346 17.59 9.80 -1.96
C ILE A 346 16.31 10.12 -2.76
N HIS A 347 16.42 10.52 -4.03
CA HIS A 347 15.25 11.01 -4.79
C HIS A 347 14.49 9.94 -5.57
N SER A 348 15.13 8.81 -5.92
CA SER A 348 14.49 7.77 -6.74
C SER A 348 14.69 6.36 -6.19
N ASN A 349 15.91 5.99 -5.79
CA ASN A 349 16.24 4.62 -5.38
C ASN A 349 15.77 4.35 -3.95
N PRO A 350 14.84 3.39 -3.72
CA PRO A 350 14.42 3.07 -2.37
C PRO A 350 15.48 2.22 -1.65
N GLY A 351 15.57 2.44 -0.34
CA GLY A 351 16.30 1.59 0.58
C GLY A 351 15.35 0.61 1.28
N MET A 352 15.80 -0.61 1.52
CA MET A 352 15.09 -1.61 2.33
C MET A 352 16.05 -2.21 3.34
N ILE A 353 15.65 -2.23 4.61
CA ILE A 353 16.40 -2.91 5.68
C ILE A 353 15.85 -4.32 5.86
N PHE A 354 16.74 -5.30 5.97
CA PHE A 354 16.40 -6.68 6.30
C PHE A 354 16.42 -6.88 7.83
N PRO A 355 15.95 -8.03 8.35
CA PRO A 355 16.23 -8.40 9.73
C PRO A 355 17.73 -8.28 10.04
N ARG A 356 18.04 -7.81 11.25
CA ARG A 356 19.43 -7.69 11.70
C ARG A 356 19.99 -9.08 11.97
N GLU A 357 21.14 -9.37 11.39
CA GLU A 357 21.87 -10.61 11.65
C GLU A 357 22.88 -10.46 12.79
N THR A 358 23.34 -11.58 13.35
CA THR A 358 24.39 -11.59 14.38
C THR A 358 25.51 -12.53 13.96
N PHE A 359 26.65 -11.96 13.58
CA PHE A 359 27.84 -12.71 13.19
C PHE A 359 28.88 -12.65 14.30
N LYS A 360 29.40 -13.80 14.72
CA LYS A 360 30.48 -13.90 15.72
C LYS A 360 31.85 -13.86 15.08
N THR A 361 31.95 -14.27 13.82
CA THR A 361 33.19 -14.34 13.06
C THR A 361 32.98 -13.85 11.63
N THR A 362 34.06 -13.39 11.01
CA THR A 362 34.07 -13.06 9.57
C THR A 362 33.68 -14.26 8.71
N GLU A 363 34.01 -15.48 9.13
CA GLU A 363 33.59 -16.71 8.44
C GLU A 363 32.07 -16.86 8.42
N GLU A 364 31.38 -16.64 9.55
CA GLU A 364 29.92 -16.65 9.62
C GLU A 364 29.31 -15.59 8.70
N PHE A 365 29.87 -14.37 8.71
CA PHE A 365 29.45 -13.29 7.82
C PHE A 365 29.57 -13.65 6.34
N ILE A 366 30.75 -14.10 5.89
CA ILE A 366 30.97 -14.45 4.49
C ILE A 366 30.09 -15.64 4.08
N ARG A 367 29.92 -16.63 4.96
CA ARG A 367 29.03 -17.78 4.70
C ARG A 367 27.58 -17.34 4.50
N TYR A 368 27.09 -16.39 5.31
CA TYR A 368 25.76 -15.82 5.14
C TYR A 368 25.61 -15.12 3.78
N VAL A 369 26.58 -14.28 3.40
CA VAL A 369 26.58 -13.63 2.07
C VAL A 369 26.62 -14.65 0.94
N SER A 370 27.43 -15.71 1.04
CA SER A 370 27.46 -16.80 0.06
C SER A 370 26.10 -17.50 -0.06
N CYS A 371 25.43 -17.76 1.08
CA CYS A 371 24.10 -18.35 1.10
C CYS A 371 23.09 -17.45 0.39
N PHE A 372 23.09 -16.15 0.71
CA PHE A 372 22.22 -15.17 0.08
C PHE A 372 22.41 -15.13 -1.44
N VAL A 373 23.66 -15.08 -1.92
CA VAL A 373 23.98 -15.06 -3.36
C VAL A 373 23.44 -16.31 -4.06
N GLU A 374 23.65 -17.50 -3.47
CA GLU A 374 23.14 -18.73 -4.06
C GLU A 374 21.59 -18.74 -4.12
N GLU A 375 20.91 -18.31 -3.06
CA GLU A 375 19.45 -18.23 -3.05
C GLU A 375 18.91 -17.16 -4.01
N ALA A 376 19.61 -16.03 -4.17
CA ALA A 376 19.28 -15.01 -5.16
C ALA A 376 19.38 -15.57 -6.60
N TYR A 377 20.43 -16.33 -6.91
CA TYR A 377 20.53 -17.00 -8.22
C TYR A 377 19.52 -18.12 -8.40
N LYS A 378 19.14 -18.86 -7.35
CA LYS A 378 18.03 -19.81 -7.43
C LYS A 378 16.72 -19.09 -7.77
N PHE A 379 16.46 -17.93 -7.16
CA PHE A 379 15.30 -17.11 -7.52
C PHE A 379 15.37 -16.61 -8.97
N LYS A 380 16.55 -16.14 -9.41
CA LYS A 380 16.79 -15.77 -10.81
C LYS A 380 16.50 -16.92 -11.78
N ILE A 381 16.98 -18.13 -11.48
CA ILE A 381 16.71 -19.32 -12.31
C ILE A 381 15.21 -19.63 -12.36
N LYS A 382 14.46 -19.41 -11.25
CA LYS A 382 13.00 -19.53 -11.27
C LYS A 382 12.37 -18.50 -12.22
N ILE A 383 12.85 -17.25 -12.25
CA ILE A 383 12.40 -16.21 -13.19
C ILE A 383 12.71 -16.61 -14.63
N ASP A 384 13.97 -16.93 -14.93
CA ASP A 384 14.44 -17.25 -16.29
C ASP A 384 13.68 -18.46 -16.88
N ARG A 385 13.24 -19.39 -16.03
CA ARG A 385 12.48 -20.60 -16.41
C ARG A 385 10.97 -20.44 -16.29
N ASN A 386 10.46 -19.25 -15.98
CA ASN A 386 9.03 -18.98 -15.76
C ASN A 386 8.38 -19.91 -14.70
N LEU A 387 9.11 -20.19 -13.62
CA LEU A 387 8.67 -21.04 -12.51
C LEU A 387 8.13 -20.25 -11.31
N ILE A 388 8.13 -18.92 -11.38
CA ILE A 388 7.49 -18.07 -10.36
C ILE A 388 5.96 -18.28 -10.46
N PRO A 389 5.27 -18.66 -9.37
CA PRO A 389 3.82 -18.79 -9.38
C PRO A 389 3.15 -17.48 -9.79
N GLN A 390 2.06 -17.59 -10.57
CA GLN A 390 1.26 -16.45 -11.00
C GLN A 390 0.69 -15.71 -9.79
N ASP A 391 1.09 -14.45 -9.62
CA ASP A 391 0.51 -13.57 -8.61
C ASP A 391 -0.95 -13.27 -8.95
N ARG A 392 -1.76 -13.10 -7.90
CA ARG A 392 -3.20 -12.87 -8.02
C ARG A 392 -3.67 -11.77 -7.09
N ALA A 393 -4.58 -10.93 -7.57
CA ALA A 393 -5.15 -9.84 -6.80
C ALA A 393 -5.90 -10.37 -5.56
N SER A 394 -5.75 -9.66 -4.43
CA SER A 394 -6.32 -10.06 -3.14
C SER A 394 -7.54 -9.24 -2.71
N SER A 395 -7.81 -8.12 -3.39
CA SER A 395 -8.83 -7.12 -3.01
C SER A 395 -9.96 -7.03 -4.05
N ARG A 396 -9.98 -5.98 -4.88
CA ARG A 396 -11.11 -5.54 -5.72
C ARG A 396 -11.51 -6.58 -6.78
N GLU A 397 -10.53 -7.30 -7.32
CA GLU A 397 -10.72 -8.38 -8.29
C GLU A 397 -10.07 -9.67 -7.80
N ARG A 398 -10.56 -10.16 -6.65
CA ARG A 398 -9.97 -11.31 -5.97
C ARG A 398 -9.75 -12.49 -6.94
N ASN A 399 -8.53 -13.03 -6.91
CA ASN A 399 -8.04 -14.12 -7.74
C ASN A 399 -7.73 -13.76 -9.22
N GLN A 400 -7.93 -12.52 -9.67
CA GLN A 400 -7.48 -12.11 -11.00
C GLN A 400 -5.96 -12.29 -11.14
N PRO A 401 -5.44 -12.89 -12.22
CA PRO A 401 -4.00 -12.97 -12.46
C PRO A 401 -3.40 -11.56 -12.66
N LEU A 402 -2.21 -11.33 -12.11
CA LEU A 402 -1.45 -10.07 -12.21
C LEU A 402 -0.34 -10.17 -13.27
N CYS A 403 0.22 -9.02 -13.71
CA CYS A 403 1.34 -9.08 -14.63
C CYS A 403 2.62 -9.58 -13.94
N MET A 404 3.32 -10.52 -14.57
CA MET A 404 4.59 -11.07 -14.05
C MET A 404 5.84 -10.44 -14.68
N LEU A 405 5.70 -9.45 -15.58
CA LEU A 405 6.82 -8.92 -16.37
C LEU A 405 7.86 -8.17 -15.54
N GLN A 406 7.45 -7.54 -14.43
CA GLN A 406 8.39 -6.88 -13.52
C GLN A 406 9.43 -7.86 -12.94
N TYR A 407 9.05 -9.12 -12.67
CA TYR A 407 9.99 -10.15 -12.22
C TYR A 407 11.09 -10.41 -13.24
N GLN A 408 10.79 -10.33 -14.54
CA GLN A 408 11.79 -10.56 -15.59
C GLN A 408 12.88 -9.49 -15.61
N ARG A 409 12.64 -8.32 -15.01
CA ARG A 409 13.52 -7.13 -15.04
C ARG A 409 14.46 -7.00 -13.84
N ILE A 410 14.07 -7.51 -12.67
CA ILE A 410 14.81 -7.24 -11.42
C ILE A 410 16.28 -7.70 -11.44
N PHE A 411 16.64 -8.72 -12.23
CA PHE A 411 18.03 -9.19 -12.40
C PHE A 411 18.61 -8.97 -13.80
N SER A 412 17.86 -8.36 -14.71
CA SER A 412 18.25 -8.16 -16.10
C SER A 412 18.33 -6.70 -16.50
N SER A 413 17.96 -5.78 -15.61
CA SER A 413 17.88 -4.36 -15.94
C SER A 413 19.10 -3.54 -15.49
N TYR A 414 19.31 -2.41 -16.17
CA TYR A 414 20.26 -1.37 -15.81
C TYR A 414 19.77 -0.02 -16.33
N ARG A 415 19.78 1.02 -15.49
CA ARG A 415 19.40 2.37 -15.91
C ARG A 415 20.61 3.15 -16.39
N GLU A 416 20.68 3.40 -17.69
CA GLU A 416 21.74 4.18 -18.31
C GLU A 416 21.39 5.68 -18.32
N SER A 417 22.32 6.50 -17.81
CA SER A 417 22.18 7.96 -17.80
C SER A 417 22.18 8.49 -19.24
N GLY A 418 21.26 9.39 -19.58
CA GLY A 418 21.19 10.00 -20.92
C GLY A 418 21.00 11.52 -20.91
N TYR A 419 21.22 12.16 -22.06
CA TYR A 419 21.24 13.62 -22.22
C TYR A 419 19.87 14.31 -22.15
N SER A 420 18.83 13.64 -22.65
CA SER A 420 17.45 14.15 -22.65
C SER A 420 16.55 13.31 -21.75
N LYS A 421 16.74 12.00 -21.80
CA LYS A 421 16.15 10.99 -20.90
C LYS A 421 17.16 9.87 -20.68
N ASP A 422 17.03 9.19 -19.56
CA ASP A 422 17.74 7.94 -19.29
C ASP A 422 17.17 6.80 -20.16
N ASN A 423 17.92 5.71 -20.29
CA ASN A 423 17.47 4.50 -20.97
C ASN A 423 17.44 3.34 -19.99
N LEU A 424 16.34 2.60 -19.97
CA LEU A 424 16.26 1.32 -19.27
C LEU A 424 16.78 0.22 -20.20
N LEU A 425 17.96 -0.31 -19.90
CA LEU A 425 18.55 -1.44 -20.62
C LEU A 425 18.06 -2.75 -20.00
N GLU A 426 17.77 -3.73 -20.84
CA GLU A 426 17.39 -5.09 -20.45
C GLU A 426 18.36 -6.10 -21.09
N TYR A 427 18.76 -7.12 -20.33
CA TYR A 427 19.72 -8.13 -20.74
C TYR A 427 19.10 -9.53 -20.78
N GLU A 428 19.37 -10.26 -21.86
CA GLU A 428 18.93 -11.65 -21.99
C GLU A 428 19.50 -12.54 -20.88
N PRO A 429 18.76 -13.57 -20.40
CA PRO A 429 19.20 -14.46 -19.32
C PRO A 429 20.56 -15.14 -19.49
N ASN A 430 21.02 -15.33 -20.73
CA ASN A 430 22.32 -15.94 -21.01
C ASN A 430 23.49 -14.95 -20.86
N ASN A 431 23.22 -13.65 -20.88
CA ASN A 431 24.22 -12.58 -20.84
C ASN A 431 24.39 -11.94 -19.44
N ASN A 432 23.65 -12.41 -18.41
CA ASN A 432 23.72 -11.95 -17.02
C ASN A 432 24.13 -13.05 -16.03
N SER A 433 25.19 -13.79 -16.37
CA SER A 433 25.68 -14.97 -15.65
C SER A 433 26.70 -14.69 -14.55
N HIS A 434 27.10 -13.43 -14.38
CA HIS A 434 28.00 -12.94 -13.32
C HIS A 434 27.31 -11.90 -12.43
N PHE A 435 27.91 -11.64 -11.29
CA PHE A 435 27.55 -10.53 -10.41
C PHE A 435 28.79 -9.72 -10.04
N ILE A 436 28.58 -8.53 -9.49
CA ILE A 436 29.67 -7.66 -9.03
C ILE A 436 29.70 -7.65 -7.52
N VAL A 437 30.90 -7.69 -6.94
CA VAL A 437 31.12 -7.43 -5.52
C VAL A 437 31.76 -6.05 -5.39
N ALA A 438 31.13 -5.17 -4.62
CA ALA A 438 31.67 -3.88 -4.21
C ALA A 438 32.22 -4.00 -2.78
N ALA A 439 33.51 -3.75 -2.58
CA ALA A 439 34.14 -3.72 -1.27
C ALA A 439 35.10 -2.54 -1.19
N LYS A 440 34.92 -1.66 -0.19
CA LYS A 440 35.74 -0.44 0.00
C LYS A 440 35.89 0.42 -1.28
N GLY A 441 34.83 0.51 -2.09
CA GLY A 441 34.83 1.26 -3.35
C GLY A 441 35.55 0.56 -4.52
N GLN A 442 36.05 -0.66 -4.32
CA GLN A 442 36.61 -1.51 -5.36
C GLN A 442 35.54 -2.45 -5.90
N PHE A 443 35.56 -2.74 -7.21
CA PHE A 443 34.58 -3.61 -7.86
C PHE A 443 35.25 -4.87 -8.39
N PHE A 444 34.65 -6.03 -8.13
CA PHE A 444 35.16 -7.35 -8.53
C PHE A 444 34.10 -8.13 -9.29
N VAL A 445 34.51 -8.86 -10.31
CA VAL A 445 33.62 -9.73 -11.10
C VAL A 445 33.68 -11.14 -10.53
N VAL A 446 32.52 -11.69 -10.20
CA VAL A 446 32.36 -13.10 -9.82
C VAL A 446 31.47 -13.80 -10.84
N GLN A 447 32.05 -14.76 -11.58
CA GLN A 447 31.33 -15.56 -12.56
C GLN A 447 30.57 -16.68 -11.84
N TYR A 448 29.24 -16.61 -11.79
CA TYR A 448 28.43 -17.58 -11.06
C TYR A 448 27.92 -18.72 -11.93
N MET A 449 27.41 -18.41 -13.13
CA MET A 449 26.94 -19.42 -14.09
C MET A 449 27.85 -19.47 -15.31
N THR A 450 28.04 -20.65 -15.87
CA THR A 450 28.63 -20.87 -17.19
C THR A 450 27.68 -21.74 -18.00
N GLU A 451 27.91 -21.88 -19.31
CA GLU A 451 27.10 -22.77 -20.15
C GLU A 451 27.02 -24.23 -19.63
N LYS A 452 28.02 -24.66 -18.85
CA LYS A 452 28.17 -26.06 -18.41
C LYS A 452 27.84 -26.29 -16.94
N SER A 453 28.01 -25.29 -16.08
CA SER A 453 27.87 -25.46 -14.63
C SER A 453 27.65 -24.15 -13.88
N THR A 454 27.09 -24.25 -12.68
CA THR A 454 27.06 -23.20 -11.66
C THR A 454 28.26 -23.30 -10.74
N LEU A 455 28.67 -22.18 -10.16
CA LEU A 455 29.72 -22.11 -9.14
C LEU A 455 29.27 -22.88 -7.90
N SER A 456 30.15 -23.72 -7.35
CA SER A 456 29.83 -24.45 -6.11
C SER A 456 29.82 -23.50 -4.92
N PHE A 457 29.08 -23.85 -3.86
CA PHE A 457 29.00 -23.02 -2.65
C PHE A 457 30.38 -22.79 -2.04
N GLU A 458 31.23 -23.82 -2.01
CA GLU A 458 32.59 -23.72 -1.47
C GLU A 458 33.46 -22.76 -2.28
N ASP A 459 33.37 -22.81 -3.61
CA ASP A 459 34.16 -21.91 -4.47
C ASP A 459 33.64 -20.47 -4.36
N LEU A 460 32.33 -20.27 -4.27
CA LEU A 460 31.72 -18.96 -4.02
C LEU A 460 32.18 -18.38 -2.67
N TYR A 461 32.16 -19.18 -1.61
CA TYR A 461 32.64 -18.78 -0.29
C TYR A 461 34.12 -18.37 -0.34
N LEU A 462 34.97 -19.20 -0.96
CA LEU A 462 36.40 -18.91 -1.08
C LEU A 462 36.68 -17.63 -1.90
N GLU A 463 35.95 -17.41 -3.00
CA GLU A 463 36.08 -16.19 -3.80
C GLU A 463 35.64 -14.95 -3.02
N LEU A 464 34.50 -14.99 -2.32
CA LEU A 464 34.03 -13.88 -1.48
C LEU A 464 34.96 -13.60 -0.29
N ALA A 465 35.45 -14.64 0.39
CA ALA A 465 36.42 -14.52 1.48
C ALA A 465 37.72 -13.87 0.98
N GLN A 466 38.19 -14.25 -0.20
CA GLN A 466 39.39 -13.67 -0.81
C GLN A 466 39.17 -12.19 -1.21
N ILE A 467 38.00 -11.84 -1.76
CA ILE A 467 37.64 -10.45 -2.05
C ILE A 467 37.66 -9.63 -0.77
N TYR A 468 36.95 -10.08 0.26
CA TYR A 468 36.85 -9.39 1.55
C TYR A 468 38.24 -9.19 2.18
N LYS A 469 39.07 -10.25 2.22
CA LYS A 469 40.44 -10.19 2.75
C LYS A 469 41.34 -9.26 1.94
N SER A 470 41.20 -9.20 0.62
CA SER A 470 42.03 -8.34 -0.25
C SER A 470 41.61 -6.86 -0.25
N SER A 471 40.40 -6.55 0.24
CA SER A 471 39.79 -5.21 0.18
C SER A 471 39.83 -4.51 1.54
N GLN A 472 41.03 -4.25 2.08
CA GLN A 472 41.19 -3.68 3.42
C GLN A 472 41.23 -2.15 3.45
N GLN A 473 41.51 -1.51 2.32
CA GLN A 473 41.65 -0.07 2.20
C GLN A 473 40.74 0.46 1.10
N GLN A 474 40.11 1.60 1.36
CA GLN A 474 39.39 2.34 0.33
C GLN A 474 40.37 2.80 -0.75
N GLN A 475 40.06 2.50 -2.01
CA GLN A 475 40.94 2.83 -3.14
C GLN A 475 40.30 3.74 -4.17
N GLU A 476 39.09 3.42 -4.61
CA GLU A 476 38.47 4.06 -5.76
C GLU A 476 37.12 4.68 -5.36
N LYS A 477 36.77 5.79 -6.01
CA LYS A 477 35.49 6.51 -5.79
C LYS A 477 34.61 6.54 -7.04
N VAL A 478 34.94 5.73 -8.05
CA VAL A 478 34.26 5.74 -9.36
C VAL A 478 32.76 5.46 -9.27
N GLY A 479 32.32 4.72 -8.25
CA GLY A 479 30.89 4.48 -7.99
C GLY A 479 30.08 5.76 -7.81
N LEU A 480 30.70 6.84 -7.29
CA LEU A 480 30.04 8.13 -7.10
C LEU A 480 29.57 8.78 -8.41
N LEU A 481 30.11 8.39 -9.58
CA LEU A 481 29.60 8.86 -10.87
C LEU A 481 28.10 8.55 -11.08
N THR A 482 27.60 7.51 -10.40
CA THR A 482 26.18 7.12 -10.42
C THR A 482 25.31 7.93 -9.46
N ALA A 483 25.92 8.70 -8.55
CA ALA A 483 25.24 9.59 -7.60
C ALA A 483 25.11 11.02 -8.12
N ALA A 484 25.65 11.34 -9.29
CA ALA A 484 25.45 12.64 -9.92
C ALA A 484 24.01 12.82 -10.43
N GLU A 485 23.63 14.08 -10.63
CA GLU A 485 22.49 14.47 -11.47
C GLU A 485 22.56 13.72 -12.82
N ARG A 486 21.41 13.28 -13.36
CA ARG A 486 21.38 12.29 -14.45
C ARG A 486 22.03 12.79 -15.73
N ARG A 487 21.84 14.05 -16.10
CA ARG A 487 22.41 14.62 -17.34
C ARG A 487 23.92 14.81 -17.21
N HIS A 488 24.37 15.27 -16.04
CA HIS A 488 25.80 15.33 -15.71
C HIS A 488 26.42 13.93 -15.71
N SER A 489 25.76 12.94 -15.09
CA SER A 489 26.18 11.54 -15.11
C SER A 489 26.38 11.02 -16.53
N ALA A 490 25.49 11.37 -17.48
CA ALA A 490 25.64 10.99 -18.89
C ALA A 490 26.95 11.50 -19.50
N THR A 491 27.30 12.78 -19.28
CA THR A 491 28.56 13.36 -19.75
C THR A 491 29.79 12.70 -19.10
N LEU A 492 29.71 12.42 -17.80
CA LEU A 492 30.80 11.76 -17.07
C LEU A 492 31.05 10.34 -17.59
N PHE A 493 29.98 9.58 -17.84
CA PHE A 493 30.09 8.24 -18.42
C PHE A 493 30.59 8.27 -19.86
N GLU A 494 30.19 9.23 -20.69
CA GLU A 494 30.76 9.40 -22.03
C GLU A 494 32.28 9.62 -21.96
N ASN A 495 32.75 10.49 -21.06
CA ASN A 495 34.18 10.74 -20.87
C ASN A 495 34.91 9.52 -20.33
N LEU A 496 34.36 8.84 -19.31
CA LEU A 496 34.93 7.64 -18.70
C LEU A 496 35.11 6.52 -19.75
N MET A 497 34.11 6.31 -20.61
CA MET A 497 34.08 5.24 -21.62
C MET A 497 34.93 5.53 -22.87
N LYS A 498 35.59 6.69 -22.98
CA LYS A 498 36.59 6.93 -24.04
C LYS A 498 37.80 6.00 -23.92
N ASP A 499 38.17 5.62 -22.69
CA ASP A 499 39.15 4.56 -22.48
C ASP A 499 38.50 3.19 -22.62
N LYS A 500 39.13 2.32 -23.42
CA LYS A 500 38.61 0.99 -23.74
C LYS A 500 38.41 0.11 -22.49
N GLN A 501 39.35 0.14 -21.54
CA GLN A 501 39.27 -0.69 -20.35
C GLN A 501 38.15 -0.22 -19.42
N ASN A 502 37.98 1.10 -19.27
CA ASN A 502 36.85 1.65 -18.54
C ASN A 502 35.52 1.30 -19.20
N ASN A 503 35.43 1.39 -20.53
CA ASN A 503 34.23 0.98 -21.28
C ASN A 503 33.89 -0.50 -21.05
N ASP A 504 34.88 -1.39 -21.12
CA ASP A 504 34.71 -2.82 -20.86
C ASP A 504 34.25 -3.08 -19.40
N ASN A 505 34.79 -2.33 -18.43
CA ASN A 505 34.35 -2.40 -17.03
C ASN A 505 32.88 -1.96 -16.87
N VAL A 506 32.49 -0.83 -17.46
CA VAL A 506 31.10 -0.34 -17.40
C VAL A 506 30.15 -1.35 -18.04
N CYS A 507 30.48 -1.87 -19.22
CA CYS A 507 29.70 -2.93 -19.87
C CYS A 507 29.55 -4.17 -19.00
N THR A 508 30.61 -4.56 -18.27
CA THR A 508 30.58 -5.69 -17.33
C THR A 508 29.64 -5.41 -16.15
N ILE A 509 29.60 -4.19 -15.62
CA ILE A 509 28.67 -3.83 -14.53
C ILE A 509 27.23 -3.77 -15.03
N ARG A 510 26.99 -3.22 -16.24
CA ARG A 510 25.66 -3.13 -16.82
C ARG A 510 24.98 -4.50 -16.91
N SER A 511 25.70 -5.49 -17.46
CA SER A 511 25.19 -6.85 -17.70
C SER A 511 25.17 -7.76 -16.48
N ALA A 512 25.75 -7.37 -15.34
CA ALA A 512 25.72 -8.18 -14.12
C ALA A 512 24.28 -8.46 -13.64
N ALA A 513 24.03 -9.57 -12.95
CA ALA A 513 22.69 -9.85 -12.42
C ALA A 513 22.30 -8.86 -11.30
N PHE A 514 23.23 -8.60 -10.39
CA PHE A 514 23.09 -7.69 -9.25
C PHE A 514 24.49 -7.32 -8.71
N ILE A 515 24.52 -6.47 -7.69
CA ILE A 515 25.73 -6.12 -6.94
C ILE A 515 25.58 -6.58 -5.49
N ILE A 516 26.66 -7.13 -4.92
CA ILE A 516 26.83 -7.38 -3.51
C ILE A 516 27.77 -6.33 -2.93
N CYS A 517 27.27 -5.48 -2.05
CA CYS A 517 28.05 -4.46 -1.35
C CYS A 517 28.47 -5.00 0.03
N LEU A 518 29.78 -5.24 0.19
CA LEU A 518 30.41 -5.58 1.47
C LEU A 518 30.80 -4.29 2.18
N ASP A 519 29.93 -3.84 3.07
CA ASP A 519 29.97 -2.54 3.72
C ASP A 519 30.62 -2.59 5.10
N ASP A 520 31.24 -1.46 5.46
CA ASP A 520 31.62 -1.20 6.84
C ASP A 520 30.39 -0.92 7.71
N ASN A 521 30.59 -1.01 9.03
CA ASN A 521 29.58 -0.62 10.00
C ASN A 521 29.17 0.85 9.77
N PRO A 522 27.86 1.16 9.69
CA PRO A 522 27.38 2.54 9.52
C PRO A 522 27.76 3.50 10.67
N GLY A 523 28.30 2.97 11.77
CA GLY A 523 28.73 3.73 12.95
C GLY A 523 27.57 4.06 13.91
N THR A 524 26.40 3.47 13.68
CA THR A 524 25.19 3.65 14.49
C THR A 524 24.38 2.36 14.48
N ASP A 525 23.87 1.98 15.65
CA ASP A 525 23.03 0.78 15.82
C ASP A 525 21.53 1.08 15.61
N SER A 526 21.16 2.30 15.26
CA SER A 526 19.76 2.68 15.05
C SER A 526 19.20 2.18 13.72
N GLU A 527 17.91 1.83 13.69
CA GLU A 527 17.21 1.44 12.45
C GLU A 527 17.22 2.58 11.41
N SER A 528 17.13 3.84 11.85
CA SER A 528 17.31 5.02 11.00
C SER A 528 18.68 5.05 10.33
N GLY A 529 19.75 4.82 11.09
CA GLY A 529 21.10 4.76 10.56
C GLY A 529 21.32 3.63 9.56
N ARG A 530 20.70 2.47 9.82
CA ARG A 530 20.69 1.34 8.88
C ARG A 530 19.93 1.70 7.61
N MET A 531 18.77 2.34 7.72
CA MET A 531 18.01 2.80 6.55
C MET A 531 18.82 3.80 5.70
N ALA A 532 19.46 4.79 6.34
CA ALA A 532 20.35 5.74 5.68
C ALA A 532 21.50 5.04 4.91
N GLN A 533 22.09 3.99 5.51
CA GLN A 533 23.08 3.15 4.83
C GLN A 533 22.52 2.48 3.56
N MET A 534 21.27 2.01 3.60
CA MET A 534 20.63 1.38 2.44
C MET A 534 20.25 2.38 1.35
N ILE A 535 19.83 3.60 1.71
CA ILE A 535 19.41 4.63 0.73
C ILE A 535 20.62 5.23 0.00
N HIS A 536 21.67 5.61 0.74
CA HIS A 536 22.75 6.44 0.19
C HIS A 536 24.16 6.03 0.64
N GLY A 537 24.31 5.03 1.51
CA GLY A 537 25.63 4.52 1.96
C GLY A 537 26.25 5.29 3.13
N GLY A 538 25.56 6.29 3.68
CA GLY A 538 26.02 7.00 4.90
C GLY A 538 27.22 7.94 4.71
N GLY A 539 27.64 8.20 3.47
CA GLY A 539 28.58 9.28 3.10
C GLY A 539 29.84 8.79 2.41
N VAL A 540 30.58 9.72 1.81
CA VAL A 540 31.85 9.42 1.10
C VAL A 540 32.90 8.83 2.05
N SER A 541 32.91 9.29 3.30
CA SER A 541 33.77 8.78 4.37
C SER A 541 33.36 7.39 4.89
N LYS A 542 32.19 6.89 4.46
CA LYS A 542 31.64 5.58 4.83
C LYS A 542 31.48 4.70 3.58
N ASN A 543 30.24 4.39 3.18
CA ASN A 543 29.95 3.38 2.18
C ASN A 543 29.37 3.95 0.87
N SER A 544 29.21 5.27 0.70
CA SER A 544 28.64 5.83 -0.54
C SER A 544 29.49 5.56 -1.78
N THR A 545 30.82 5.42 -1.62
CA THR A 545 31.71 5.03 -2.72
C THR A 545 31.57 3.55 -3.10
N ASN A 546 30.93 2.76 -2.24
CA ASN A 546 30.73 1.32 -2.37
C ASN A 546 29.38 0.98 -3.06
N ARG A 547 28.94 1.84 -3.99
CA ARG A 547 27.64 1.77 -4.67
C ARG A 547 27.79 1.98 -6.16
N TRP A 548 26.80 1.49 -6.91
CA TRP A 548 26.57 1.78 -8.31
C TRP A 548 25.06 1.94 -8.53
N PHE A 549 24.53 3.13 -8.24
CA PHE A 549 23.10 3.42 -8.13
C PHE A 549 22.29 3.16 -9.40
N ASN A 550 22.95 3.14 -10.56
CA ASN A 550 22.33 2.79 -11.84
C ASN A 550 21.95 1.29 -11.95
N LYS A 551 22.48 0.42 -11.07
CA LYS A 551 22.15 -1.02 -11.10
C LYS A 551 20.86 -1.30 -10.34
N THR A 552 19.98 -2.09 -10.96
CA THR A 552 18.66 -2.42 -10.43
C THR A 552 18.68 -3.03 -9.04
N MET A 553 19.54 -4.01 -8.76
CA MET A 553 19.62 -4.64 -7.43
C MET A 553 21.03 -4.53 -6.85
N GLN A 554 21.14 -3.91 -5.67
CA GLN A 554 22.36 -3.84 -4.87
C GLN A 554 22.08 -4.31 -3.44
N PHE A 555 22.46 -5.57 -3.14
CA PHE A 555 22.30 -6.14 -1.81
C PHE A 555 23.47 -5.74 -0.92
N ILE A 556 23.19 -5.22 0.27
CA ILE A 556 24.17 -4.58 1.13
C ILE A 556 24.30 -5.39 2.42
N PHE A 557 25.53 -5.72 2.78
CA PHE A 557 25.84 -6.53 3.96
C PHE A 557 27.03 -5.95 4.72
N SER A 558 26.89 -5.83 6.03
CA SER A 558 27.97 -5.48 6.95
C SER A 558 28.19 -6.58 7.98
N GLU A 559 29.44 -6.80 8.35
CA GLU A 559 29.82 -7.73 9.43
C GLU A 559 29.17 -7.37 10.79
N SER A 560 28.74 -6.11 10.94
CA SER A 560 27.95 -5.62 12.10
C SER A 560 26.52 -6.17 12.19
N GLY A 561 26.07 -6.93 11.18
CA GLY A 561 24.71 -7.47 11.09
C GLY A 561 23.73 -6.59 10.33
N SER A 562 24.15 -5.40 9.85
CA SER A 562 23.32 -4.56 9.00
C SER A 562 23.21 -5.19 7.61
N CYS A 563 21.99 -5.61 7.25
CA CYS A 563 21.68 -6.17 5.93
C CYS A 563 20.51 -5.42 5.29
N GLY A 564 20.52 -5.32 3.97
CA GLY A 564 19.47 -4.64 3.22
C GLY A 564 19.69 -4.59 1.71
N LEU A 565 19.00 -3.65 1.07
CA LEU A 565 18.96 -3.47 -0.37
C LEU A 565 18.86 -1.98 -0.70
N CYS A 566 19.59 -1.56 -1.73
CA CYS A 566 19.31 -0.36 -2.53
C CYS A 566 18.87 -0.83 -3.91
N TYR A 567 17.70 -0.42 -4.40
CA TYR A 567 17.26 -0.80 -5.74
C TYR A 567 16.90 0.41 -6.61
N GLU A 568 17.15 0.30 -7.91
CA GLU A 568 16.74 1.30 -8.90
C GLU A 568 15.28 1.05 -9.28
N HIS A 569 14.45 2.09 -9.20
CA HIS A 569 12.99 1.94 -9.13
C HIS A 569 12.31 1.76 -10.49
N SER A 570 12.91 2.27 -11.58
CA SER A 570 12.30 2.24 -12.91
C SER A 570 11.87 0.86 -13.45
N PRO A 571 12.53 -0.28 -13.13
CA PRO A 571 12.20 -1.56 -13.75
C PRO A 571 11.12 -2.34 -12.99
N ALA A 572 10.92 -2.07 -11.70
CA ALA A 572 10.03 -2.84 -10.83
C ALA A 572 9.56 -2.06 -9.60
N GLU A 573 8.31 -2.32 -9.22
CA GLU A 573 7.67 -1.80 -8.02
C GLU A 573 8.02 -2.62 -6.77
N GLY A 574 7.86 -2.00 -5.60
CA GLY A 574 8.31 -2.58 -4.33
C GLY A 574 7.71 -3.95 -4.01
N ILE A 575 6.50 -4.27 -4.48
CA ILE A 575 5.83 -5.55 -4.17
C ILE A 575 6.62 -6.76 -4.69
N VAL A 576 7.11 -6.67 -5.94
CA VAL A 576 7.91 -7.71 -6.60
C VAL A 576 9.25 -7.87 -5.86
N VAL A 577 9.84 -6.74 -5.45
CA VAL A 577 11.10 -6.73 -4.69
C VAL A 577 10.92 -7.39 -3.32
N VAL A 578 9.84 -7.07 -2.59
CA VAL A 578 9.54 -7.70 -1.29
C VAL A 578 9.33 -9.20 -1.44
N GLN A 579 8.56 -9.64 -2.45
CA GLN A 579 8.33 -11.07 -2.68
C GLN A 579 9.64 -11.83 -2.96
N MET A 580 10.53 -11.25 -3.77
CA MET A 580 11.86 -11.79 -4.01
C MET A 580 12.68 -11.89 -2.72
N VAL A 581 12.78 -10.79 -1.97
CA VAL A 581 13.57 -10.73 -0.73
C VAL A 581 13.03 -11.72 0.31
N GLU A 582 11.71 -11.82 0.48
CA GLU A 582 11.09 -12.77 1.41
C GLU A 582 11.39 -14.23 1.05
N ASP A 583 11.33 -14.61 -0.24
CA ASP A 583 11.70 -15.98 -0.68
C ASP A 583 13.18 -16.27 -0.38
N ILE A 584 14.08 -15.34 -0.73
CA ILE A 584 15.52 -15.50 -0.52
C ILE A 584 15.84 -15.63 0.97
N LEU A 585 15.36 -14.69 1.80
CA LEU A 585 15.65 -14.69 3.24
C LEU A 585 15.08 -15.93 3.95
N LYS A 586 13.87 -16.36 3.56
CA LYS A 586 13.26 -17.58 4.09
C LYS A 586 14.12 -18.81 3.78
N ASN A 587 14.56 -18.96 2.54
CA ASN A 587 15.37 -20.11 2.13
C ASN A 587 16.76 -20.09 2.79
N CYS A 588 17.35 -18.91 3.00
CA CYS A 588 18.61 -18.77 3.75
C CYS A 588 18.46 -19.27 5.20
N ALA A 589 17.42 -18.83 5.90
CA ALA A 589 17.16 -19.22 7.29
C ALA A 589 16.92 -20.75 7.44
N GLU A 590 16.24 -21.37 6.48
CA GLU A 590 16.02 -22.83 6.47
C GLU A 590 17.35 -23.61 6.29
N ARG A 591 18.29 -23.07 5.50
CA ARG A 591 19.55 -23.74 5.19
C ARG A 591 20.58 -23.67 6.31
N GLU A 592 20.65 -22.58 7.07
CA GLU A 592 21.60 -22.47 8.18
C GLU A 592 21.35 -23.49 9.30
N SER A 593 20.15 -24.06 9.36
CA SER A 593 19.82 -25.17 10.26
C SER A 593 20.55 -26.48 9.90
N GLY A 594 21.11 -26.59 8.69
CA GLY A 594 21.95 -27.70 8.24
C GLY A 594 23.43 -27.38 8.38
N LYS A 595 24.21 -28.23 9.05
CA LYS A 595 25.67 -28.11 9.11
C LYS A 595 26.27 -28.36 7.73
N ILE A 596 26.82 -27.33 7.09
CA ILE A 596 27.64 -27.45 5.88
C ILE A 596 29.09 -27.61 6.32
N HIS A 597 29.74 -28.71 5.94
CA HIS A 597 31.16 -28.93 6.14
C HIS A 597 31.91 -28.47 4.89
N LEU A 598 32.75 -27.44 5.02
CA LEU A 598 33.66 -27.03 3.96
C LEU A 598 34.67 -28.16 3.70
N VAL A 599 34.85 -28.55 2.44
CA VAL A 599 35.84 -29.56 2.05
C VAL A 599 37.23 -28.93 2.09
N GLU A 600 38.13 -29.50 2.90
CA GLU A 600 39.54 -29.07 2.97
C GLU A 600 40.28 -29.37 1.65
N ASN A 601 41.22 -28.49 1.27
CA ASN A 601 42.10 -28.56 0.08
C ASN A 601 41.58 -27.98 -1.27
N ARG A 602 40.70 -26.97 -1.24
CA ARG A 602 40.38 -26.17 -2.44
C ARG A 602 41.13 -24.84 -2.46
N THR A 603 41.70 -24.49 -3.60
CA THR A 603 42.42 -23.22 -3.80
C THR A 603 41.46 -22.15 -4.34
N ALA A 604 41.38 -21.02 -3.64
CA ALA A 604 40.58 -19.87 -4.09
C ALA A 604 41.14 -19.31 -5.41
N LYS A 605 40.26 -18.96 -6.36
CA LYS A 605 40.66 -18.21 -7.55
C LYS A 605 41.03 -16.77 -7.17
N ILE A 606 41.94 -16.18 -7.94
CA ILE A 606 42.28 -14.77 -7.78
C ILE A 606 41.08 -13.94 -8.26
N PRO A 607 40.50 -13.06 -7.40
CA PRO A 607 39.36 -12.24 -7.79
C PRO A 607 39.69 -11.31 -8.97
N LYS A 608 38.79 -11.24 -9.95
CA LYS A 608 38.93 -10.34 -11.09
C LYS A 608 38.49 -8.91 -10.71
N LYS A 609 39.43 -8.11 -10.20
CA LYS A 609 39.21 -6.69 -9.90
C LYS A 609 39.04 -5.87 -11.19
N LEU A 610 38.04 -4.99 -11.23
CA LEU A 610 37.90 -3.96 -12.26
C LEU A 610 38.84 -2.80 -11.94
N ILE A 611 39.79 -2.53 -12.84
CA ILE A 611 40.79 -1.47 -12.67
C ILE A 611 40.36 -0.27 -13.52
N TRP A 612 40.34 0.92 -12.93
CA TRP A 612 39.88 2.14 -13.56
C TRP A 612 41.03 3.09 -13.90
N LYS A 613 40.95 3.71 -15.07
CA LYS A 613 41.85 4.79 -15.48
C LYS A 613 41.10 6.10 -15.37
N LEU A 614 41.39 6.84 -14.31
CA LEU A 614 40.73 8.11 -14.02
C LEU A 614 41.69 9.26 -14.31
N GLU A 615 41.32 10.12 -15.25
CA GLU A 615 42.04 11.37 -15.48
C GLU A 615 41.84 12.33 -14.30
N LYS A 616 42.79 13.24 -14.08
CA LYS A 616 42.74 14.17 -12.93
C LYS A 616 41.46 15.02 -12.90
N CYS A 617 40.98 15.46 -14.06
CA CYS A 617 39.73 16.21 -14.16
C CYS A 617 38.53 15.37 -13.71
N LEU A 618 38.44 14.11 -14.14
CA LEU A 618 37.38 13.21 -13.75
C LEU A 618 37.45 12.85 -12.26
N GLN A 619 38.65 12.71 -11.71
CA GLN A 619 38.84 12.48 -10.27
C GLN A 619 38.33 13.67 -9.44
N GLN A 620 38.59 14.90 -9.90
CA GLN A 620 38.06 16.12 -9.25
C GLN A 620 36.53 16.16 -9.30
N GLU A 621 35.92 15.82 -10.44
CA GLU A 621 34.47 15.74 -10.54
C GLU A 621 33.87 14.69 -9.60
N ILE A 622 34.51 13.53 -9.49
CA ILE A 622 34.11 12.48 -8.53
C ILE A 622 34.12 13.01 -7.08
N ASP A 623 35.13 13.79 -6.70
CA ASP A 623 35.21 14.38 -5.36
C ASP A 623 34.15 15.48 -5.14
N ASN A 624 33.84 16.27 -6.18
CA ASN A 624 32.77 17.26 -6.15
C ASN A 624 31.40 16.59 -5.96
N ILE A 625 31.11 15.52 -6.71
CA ILE A 625 29.86 14.74 -6.59
C ILE A 625 29.75 14.14 -5.18
N GLY A 626 30.86 13.64 -4.63
CA GLY A 626 30.88 13.16 -3.26
C GLY A 626 30.50 14.24 -2.25
N THR A 627 31.02 15.45 -2.41
CA THR A 627 30.69 16.60 -1.56
C THR A 627 29.21 16.99 -1.68
N GLU A 628 28.66 16.95 -2.89
CA GLU A 628 27.23 17.22 -3.11
C GLU A 628 26.35 16.16 -2.46
N LEU A 629 26.70 14.88 -2.61
CA LEU A 629 25.96 13.78 -1.98
C LEU A 629 25.97 13.91 -0.45
N ASP A 630 27.13 14.19 0.15
CA ASP A 630 27.23 14.40 1.60
C ASP A 630 26.34 15.57 2.05
N ARG A 631 26.22 16.65 1.25
CA ARG A 631 25.32 17.79 1.54
C ARG A 631 23.84 17.40 1.45
N GLU A 632 23.44 16.68 0.41
CA GLU A 632 22.05 16.20 0.26
C GLU A 632 21.67 15.26 1.41
N MET A 633 22.60 14.43 1.86
CA MET A 633 22.39 13.58 3.03
C MET A 633 22.26 14.36 4.34
N GLU A 634 23.03 15.44 4.54
CA GLU A 634 22.86 16.32 5.71
C GLU A 634 21.47 16.97 5.74
N ASN A 635 20.88 17.19 4.56
CA ASN A 635 19.52 17.70 4.40
C ASN A 635 18.44 16.62 4.54
N LEU A 636 18.81 15.34 4.68
CA LEU A 636 17.87 14.22 4.77
C LEU A 636 17.61 13.83 6.24
N ASP A 637 16.37 13.99 6.71
CA ASP A 637 15.93 13.48 8.01
C ASP A 637 15.16 12.16 7.84
N VAL A 638 15.68 11.07 8.43
CA VAL A 638 15.07 9.73 8.37
C VAL A 638 14.80 9.22 9.77
N LEU A 639 13.52 9.07 10.11
CA LEU A 639 13.08 8.42 11.33
C LEU A 639 12.36 7.10 11.03
N ILE A 640 12.93 5.98 11.47
CA ILE A 640 12.23 4.70 11.50
C ILE A 640 11.48 4.59 12.83
N HIS A 641 10.15 4.70 12.76
CA HIS A 641 9.27 4.57 13.90
C HIS A 641 8.53 3.22 13.88
N THR A 642 8.88 2.33 14.82
CA THR A 642 8.15 1.09 15.04
C THR A 642 7.04 1.32 16.05
N TYR A 643 5.79 1.14 15.62
CA TYR A 643 4.62 1.31 16.46
C TYR A 643 4.11 -0.04 16.97
N ASP A 644 4.27 -0.29 18.28
CA ASP A 644 3.94 -1.58 18.91
C ASP A 644 2.56 -1.61 19.58
N GLY A 645 1.80 -0.51 19.55
CA GLY A 645 0.51 -0.42 20.25
C GLY A 645 -0.59 -1.31 19.66
N TYR A 646 -0.60 -1.47 18.34
CA TYR A 646 -1.52 -2.36 17.62
C TYR A 646 -1.04 -2.60 16.18
N GLY A 647 -1.67 -3.55 15.49
CA GLY A 647 -1.44 -3.78 14.06
C GLY A 647 -2.74 -4.03 13.29
N LYS A 648 -2.61 -4.57 12.08
CA LYS A 648 -3.73 -4.85 11.16
C LYS A 648 -4.90 -5.64 11.79
N GLU A 649 -4.62 -6.52 12.74
CA GLU A 649 -5.64 -7.36 13.38
C GLU A 649 -6.66 -6.51 14.15
N LEU A 650 -6.23 -5.42 14.79
CA LEU A 650 -7.15 -4.50 15.48
C LEU A 650 -8.00 -3.74 14.47
N VAL A 651 -7.39 -3.23 13.40
CA VAL A 651 -8.09 -2.43 12.39
C VAL A 651 -9.12 -3.29 11.64
N LYS A 652 -8.74 -4.51 11.25
CA LYS A 652 -9.64 -5.47 10.58
C LYS A 652 -10.82 -5.90 11.44
N LYS A 653 -10.65 -6.02 12.78
CA LYS A 653 -11.76 -6.31 13.70
C LYS A 653 -12.85 -5.23 13.69
N ASN A 654 -12.51 -4.01 13.28
CA ASN A 654 -13.46 -2.91 13.14
C ASN A 654 -13.98 -2.78 11.70
N SER A 655 -13.74 -3.77 10.83
CA SER A 655 -14.15 -3.78 9.42
C SER A 655 -13.58 -2.62 8.60
N ILE A 656 -12.39 -2.15 8.97
CA ILE A 656 -11.67 -1.08 8.25
C ILE A 656 -10.47 -1.70 7.52
N SER A 657 -10.17 -1.20 6.31
CA SER A 657 -8.92 -1.52 5.63
C SER A 657 -7.72 -0.95 6.41
N PRO A 658 -6.71 -1.77 6.78
CA PRO A 658 -5.51 -1.28 7.46
C PRO A 658 -4.83 -0.13 6.73
N ASP A 659 -4.79 -0.18 5.41
CA ASP A 659 -4.17 0.84 4.58
C ASP A 659 -4.92 2.19 4.66
N VAL A 660 -6.23 2.17 4.40
CA VAL A 660 -7.11 3.35 4.53
C VAL A 660 -7.01 3.96 5.94
N PHE A 661 -6.96 3.11 6.97
CA PHE A 661 -6.80 3.58 8.34
C PHE A 661 -5.49 4.35 8.54
N ILE A 662 -4.36 3.80 8.07
CA ILE A 662 -3.06 4.46 8.17
C ILE A 662 -3.04 5.75 7.35
N GLN A 663 -3.60 5.76 6.14
CA GLN A 663 -3.71 6.96 5.30
C GLN A 663 -4.46 8.09 6.02
N VAL A 664 -5.62 7.79 6.63
CA VAL A 664 -6.38 8.77 7.41
C VAL A 664 -5.62 9.26 8.64
N VAL A 665 -4.88 8.36 9.32
CA VAL A 665 -4.02 8.73 10.46
C VAL A 665 -2.89 9.67 10.02
N LEU A 666 -2.27 9.44 8.86
CA LEU A 666 -1.25 10.33 8.29
C LEU A 666 -1.83 11.72 7.98
N GLN A 667 -3.01 11.77 7.34
CA GLN A 667 -3.73 13.03 7.08
C GLN A 667 -4.05 13.79 8.37
N LEU A 668 -4.58 13.10 9.39
CA LEU A 668 -4.86 13.70 10.70
C LEU A 668 -3.60 14.22 11.38
N THR A 669 -2.50 13.46 11.28
CA THR A 669 -1.20 13.84 11.87
C THR A 669 -0.69 15.11 11.22
N TYR A 670 -0.71 15.16 9.88
CA TYR A 670 -0.33 16.36 9.12
C TYR A 670 -1.18 17.57 9.52
N TYR A 671 -2.50 17.42 9.53
CA TYR A 671 -3.43 18.50 9.87
C TYR A 671 -3.13 19.07 11.26
N ARG A 672 -2.87 18.20 12.25
CA ARG A 672 -2.51 18.63 13.60
C ARG A 672 -1.20 19.41 13.63
N LEU A 673 -0.16 18.89 12.98
CA LEU A 673 1.16 19.54 12.98
C LEU A 673 1.12 20.93 12.34
N VAL A 674 0.47 21.05 11.17
CA VAL A 674 0.47 22.31 10.41
C VAL A 674 -0.52 23.33 10.97
N PHE A 675 -1.74 22.92 11.30
CA PHE A 675 -2.81 23.88 11.61
C PHE A 675 -3.15 24.01 13.10
N THR A 676 -2.75 23.04 13.93
CA THR A 676 -3.06 23.08 15.37
C THR A 676 -1.87 23.56 16.20
N TYR A 677 -0.64 23.17 15.83
CA TYR A 677 0.56 23.44 16.63
C TYR A 677 1.48 24.52 16.05
N ASN A 678 1.26 24.99 14.82
CA ASN A 678 2.02 26.11 14.24
C ASN A 678 1.16 27.39 14.21
N PRO A 679 1.41 28.37 15.11
CA PRO A 679 0.59 29.59 15.21
C PRO A 679 0.79 30.56 14.03
N GLN A 680 1.82 30.36 13.20
CA GLN A 680 2.02 31.03 11.91
C GLN A 680 2.52 30.01 10.89
N PRO A 681 1.63 29.25 10.21
CA PRO A 681 2.05 28.46 9.06
C PRO A 681 2.65 29.42 8.00
N PRO A 682 3.82 29.11 7.41
CA PRO A 682 4.42 29.97 6.38
C PRO A 682 3.45 30.20 5.23
N GLU A 683 3.39 31.42 4.68
CA GLU A 683 2.48 31.78 3.57
C GLU A 683 2.67 30.87 2.33
N ASP A 684 3.89 30.35 2.12
CA ASP A 684 4.23 29.43 1.02
C ASP A 684 4.04 27.94 1.35
N PHE A 685 3.65 27.58 2.57
CA PHE A 685 3.34 26.20 2.97
C PHE A 685 1.88 25.86 2.65
N GLY A 686 1.52 25.97 1.37
CA GLY A 686 0.20 25.63 0.86
C GLY A 686 -0.14 24.14 0.99
N LEU A 687 -1.42 23.83 0.83
CA LEU A 687 -1.99 22.47 0.78
C LEU A 687 -1.39 21.58 -0.34
N THR A 688 -0.47 22.10 -1.17
CA THR A 688 0.30 21.41 -2.21
C THR A 688 1.22 20.30 -1.70
N LYS A 689 1.63 20.30 -0.42
CA LYS A 689 2.34 19.15 0.19
C LYS A 689 1.39 18.05 0.68
N VAL A 690 0.13 18.39 0.97
CA VAL A 690 -0.93 17.41 1.27
C VAL A 690 -1.31 16.65 0.01
N SER A 691 -1.37 17.34 -1.13
CA SER A 691 -1.66 16.69 -2.42
C SER A 691 -0.62 15.62 -2.79
N SER A 692 0.65 15.75 -2.40
CA SER A 692 1.65 14.68 -2.62
C SER A 692 1.25 13.35 -1.94
N ILE A 693 0.60 13.42 -0.79
CA ILE A 693 0.09 12.26 -0.04
C ILE A 693 -1.18 11.69 -0.70
N TRP A 694 -2.02 12.56 -1.26
CA TRP A 694 -3.17 12.13 -2.08
C TRP A 694 -2.73 11.51 -3.42
N PHE A 695 -1.68 12.05 -4.04
CA PHE A 695 -1.13 11.54 -5.31
C PHE A 695 -0.33 10.25 -5.12
N SER A 696 0.26 9.99 -3.95
CA SER A 696 0.84 8.66 -3.65
C SER A 696 -0.19 7.53 -3.58
N ASN A 697 -1.50 7.84 -3.48
CA ASN A 697 -2.58 6.87 -3.68
C ASN A 697 -2.95 6.65 -5.15
N THR A 698 -2.27 7.32 -6.10
CA THR A 698 -2.21 6.89 -7.51
C THR A 698 -1.24 5.70 -7.57
N ILE A 699 -1.54 4.65 -6.80
CA ILE A 699 -0.84 3.38 -6.82
C ILE A 699 -1.25 2.72 -8.13
N LEU A 700 -0.61 3.09 -9.23
CA LEU A 700 -0.66 2.31 -10.44
C LEU A 700 0.68 1.55 -10.48
N PRO A 701 0.73 0.27 -10.10
CA PRO A 701 1.80 -0.56 -10.63
C PRO A 701 1.53 -0.61 -12.14
N LEU A 702 2.21 0.23 -12.92
CA LEU A 702 2.13 0.20 -14.37
C LEU A 702 3.28 -0.68 -14.87
N SER A 703 3.09 -2.00 -14.80
CA SER A 703 3.79 -2.93 -15.69
C SER A 703 3.27 -2.80 -17.13
N PRO A 704 4.04 -3.20 -18.16
CA PRO A 704 3.59 -3.21 -19.55
C PRO A 704 2.34 -4.05 -19.82
N CYS A 705 1.93 -4.91 -18.87
CA CYS A 705 0.66 -5.61 -18.91
C CYS A 705 -0.17 -5.43 -17.62
N ASP A 706 0.15 -4.47 -16.76
CA ASP A 706 -0.64 -4.25 -15.54
C ASP A 706 -1.91 -3.45 -15.82
N ASN A 707 -2.95 -3.94 -15.16
CA ASN A 707 -4.19 -3.24 -14.95
C ASN A 707 -4.06 -2.32 -13.75
N SER A 708 -4.52 -1.10 -13.92
CA SER A 708 -4.98 -0.31 -12.80
C SER A 708 -6.42 0.14 -13.04
N ASP A 709 -7.35 -0.68 -12.55
CA ASP A 709 -8.71 -0.26 -12.16
C ASP A 709 -8.69 0.55 -10.84
N HIS A 710 -7.62 1.30 -10.61
CA HIS A 710 -7.47 2.22 -9.48
C HIS A 710 -8.22 3.55 -9.69
N VAL A 711 -9.01 3.68 -10.76
CA VAL A 711 -9.70 4.94 -11.11
C VAL A 711 -11.09 5.09 -10.45
N ASN A 712 -11.61 4.11 -9.69
CA ASN A 712 -12.96 4.25 -9.13
C ASN A 712 -13.05 4.03 -7.62
N ASN A 713 -13.40 5.10 -6.91
CA ASN A 713 -14.10 5.15 -5.60
C ASN A 713 -13.58 4.26 -4.46
N ASP A 714 -12.95 4.90 -3.46
CA ASP A 714 -13.60 5.20 -2.17
C ASP A 714 -13.10 6.55 -1.62
#